data_AF-A0A2T4X0Q5-F1
#
_entry.id   AF-A0A2T4X0Q5-F1
#
_cell.length_a   1.000
_cell.length_b   1.000
_cell.length_c   1.000
_cell.angle_alpha   90.00
_cell.angle_beta   90.00
_cell.angle_gamma   90.00
#
_symmetry.space_group_name_H-M   'P 1'
#
loop_
_entity.id
_entity.type
_entity.pdbx_description
1 polymer ?
#
loop_
_entity_poly.entity_id
_entity_poly.type
_entity_poly.pdbx_seq_one_letter_code
_entity_poly.pdbx_strand_id
1 'polypeptide(L)'
;MISKFKLVLILSFFALLSFNSCQDEILEVSETDEETLIAPNSTLANLMQFTVSNDGSVDDVMDDANCFSVNLPVTIIVNDITITISTLEDLALIEDIFNEFESDDDILEFLFPITIILNDYDDIIIENEDQLEDFIEECVNDDNDDVIECIDFQYPISFSIYNTEFQVIDTVVIEGDEQLYEFLENLQNETDQVVLASLNFPVTMVYANGNTVEVNNNSDLEAAINEAGDDCDDDNEDDDCSEEEVDAYLTECYWNIVNFNGDDNFINNDIYFNNNGLLEIYSENNVIATGNWSTSMSDLGVILTLSELTMFDEDLGGNWYVYECDDDRFKFTREPGTVESYIIIERECNNESDCNVAEIQADLKECKWYLGTDLVDGNGPLMFTEDGVKLNGNVIGGWNLAQIEGYIYLTLDLSGDYMNISKEWKLVECDDDRLQFINGDYTLVLEQDCENNNSIGCLEANAIVLCDENNDGFEVFNLYEGLNDIEGCDIDNAVSVSYHTTLVDAETDVNEISGVTSYTNISSPQTIYVRIEVLNNPSVFEILEMGLSLQDCSNSGSVEDLEAIIVNGSWVVASYIDSGDNDTAVYANYTLEFSADGSVVATDGGSNTFYGTWDAFLNTGGDLKFLLDFGAQIPFDEFNDDWLVIDLQTNRIELYDLSGGDGTEDFLVFERL
;
A
#
# COMPACT_ATOMS: atom_id res chain seq x y z
N MET A 1 -57.72 -77.34 -54.24
CA MET A 1 -57.40 -77.02 -52.82
C MET A 1 -56.32 -75.93 -52.66
N ILE A 2 -55.62 -75.51 -53.74
CA ILE A 2 -54.50 -74.54 -53.67
C ILE A 2 -54.94 -73.06 -53.76
N SER A 3 -56.08 -72.76 -54.38
CA SER A 3 -56.57 -71.37 -54.57
C SER A 3 -57.17 -70.74 -53.31
N LYS A 4 -57.84 -71.52 -52.45
CA LYS A 4 -58.42 -71.00 -51.19
C LYS A 4 -57.36 -70.70 -50.13
N PHE A 5 -56.24 -71.44 -50.14
CA PHE A 5 -55.15 -71.23 -49.17
C PHE A 5 -54.37 -69.95 -49.46
N LYS A 6 -54.17 -69.60 -50.74
CA LYS A 6 -53.58 -68.30 -51.13
C LYS A 6 -54.50 -67.11 -50.81
N LEU A 7 -55.81 -67.28 -50.97
CA LEU A 7 -56.78 -66.22 -50.61
C LEU A 7 -56.80 -65.96 -49.11
N VAL A 8 -56.74 -67.01 -48.28
CA VAL A 8 -56.64 -66.88 -46.82
C VAL A 8 -55.31 -66.24 -46.43
N LEU A 9 -54.18 -66.64 -47.02
CA LEU A 9 -52.87 -66.03 -46.74
C LEU A 9 -52.78 -64.55 -47.15
N ILE A 10 -53.41 -64.17 -48.27
CA ILE A 10 -53.45 -62.77 -48.72
C ILE A 10 -54.40 -61.95 -47.84
N LEU A 11 -55.54 -62.50 -47.41
CA LEU A 11 -56.42 -61.83 -46.43
C LEU A 11 -55.77 -61.72 -45.04
N SER A 12 -54.97 -62.70 -44.61
CA SER A 12 -54.19 -62.63 -43.38
C SER A 12 -53.09 -61.59 -43.47
N PHE A 13 -52.42 -61.48 -44.63
CA PHE A 13 -51.37 -60.48 -44.87
C PHE A 13 -51.95 -59.05 -44.98
N PHE A 14 -53.12 -58.89 -45.60
CA PHE A 14 -53.83 -57.61 -45.65
C PHE A 14 -54.41 -57.23 -44.27
N ALA A 15 -54.90 -58.20 -43.50
CA ALA A 15 -55.36 -57.99 -42.13
C ALA A 15 -54.20 -57.58 -41.19
N LEU A 16 -53.00 -58.11 -41.40
CA LEU A 16 -51.77 -57.70 -40.69
C LEU A 16 -51.27 -56.32 -41.13
N LEU A 17 -51.52 -55.89 -42.37
CA LEU A 17 -51.18 -54.55 -42.86
C LEU A 17 -52.15 -53.46 -42.38
N SER A 18 -53.39 -53.82 -42.04
CA SER A 18 -54.39 -52.92 -41.44
C SER A 18 -54.22 -52.68 -39.93
N PHE A 19 -53.15 -53.21 -39.32
CA PHE A 19 -52.72 -52.87 -37.95
C PHE A 19 -51.48 -51.95 -37.91
N ASN A 20 -51.07 -51.37 -39.04
CA ASN A 20 -50.24 -50.15 -38.98
C ASN A 20 -51.19 -49.01 -38.63
N SER A 21 -51.43 -48.90 -37.32
CA SER A 21 -51.91 -47.70 -36.66
C SER A 21 -51.19 -46.52 -37.28
N CYS A 22 -51.94 -45.52 -37.76
CA CYS A 22 -51.52 -44.18 -37.40
C CYS A 22 -51.50 -44.21 -35.87
N GLN A 23 -50.33 -44.26 -35.25
CA GLN A 23 -50.25 -43.66 -33.93
C GLN A 23 -50.54 -42.19 -34.25
N ASP A 24 -51.71 -41.72 -33.86
CA ASP A 24 -51.77 -40.31 -33.50
C ASP A 24 -50.73 -40.20 -32.39
N GLU A 25 -49.64 -39.51 -32.67
CA GLU A 25 -48.73 -39.02 -31.64
C GLU A 25 -49.61 -38.14 -30.76
N ILE A 26 -50.23 -38.76 -29.77
CA ILE A 26 -50.72 -38.03 -28.63
C ILE A 26 -49.42 -37.63 -27.96
N LEU A 27 -49.02 -36.37 -28.17
CA LEU A 27 -48.25 -35.67 -27.16
C LEU A 27 -49.10 -35.79 -25.89
N GLU A 28 -48.80 -36.79 -25.07
CA GLU A 28 -49.10 -36.71 -23.65
C GLU A 28 -48.25 -35.53 -23.20
N VAL A 29 -48.85 -34.34 -23.26
CA VAL A 29 -48.47 -33.24 -22.40
C VAL A 29 -48.75 -33.82 -21.02
N SER A 30 -47.73 -34.43 -20.39
CA SER A 30 -47.79 -34.57 -18.95
C SER A 30 -48.07 -33.16 -18.46
N GLU A 31 -49.13 -32.99 -17.66
CA GLU A 31 -49.29 -31.77 -16.90
C GLU A 31 -47.92 -31.51 -16.27
N THR A 32 -47.25 -30.46 -16.76
CA THR A 32 -45.94 -30.05 -16.28
C THR A 32 -46.08 -29.93 -14.78
N ASP A 33 -45.19 -30.59 -14.04
CA ASP A 33 -45.19 -30.48 -12.59
C ASP A 33 -45.14 -28.98 -12.28
N GLU A 34 -46.19 -28.45 -11.63
CA GLU A 34 -46.29 -27.01 -11.32
C GLU A 34 -45.07 -26.56 -10.49
N GLU A 35 -44.36 -27.52 -9.86
CA GLU A 35 -43.11 -27.34 -9.12
C GLU A 35 -41.86 -27.10 -10.00
N THR A 36 -41.92 -27.23 -11.33
CA THR A 36 -40.74 -27.10 -12.23
C THR A 36 -40.84 -25.93 -13.21
N LEU A 37 -41.98 -25.26 -13.24
CA LEU A 37 -42.25 -24.17 -14.17
C LEU A 37 -41.91 -22.84 -13.50
N ILE A 38 -41.15 -21.99 -14.20
CA ILE A 38 -40.88 -20.63 -13.75
C ILE A 38 -41.99 -19.76 -14.34
N ALA A 39 -42.91 -19.32 -13.49
CA ALA A 39 -44.02 -18.50 -13.92
C ALA A 39 -43.56 -17.02 -14.02
N PRO A 40 -44.03 -16.27 -15.02
CA PRO A 40 -43.81 -14.83 -15.10
C PRO A 40 -44.27 -14.13 -13.81
N ASN A 41 -43.46 -13.18 -13.31
CA ASN A 41 -43.72 -12.43 -12.07
C ASN A 41 -43.93 -13.33 -10.83
N SER A 42 -43.39 -14.56 -10.84
CA SER A 42 -43.35 -15.41 -9.66
C SER A 42 -42.25 -14.96 -8.70
N THR A 43 -42.39 -15.26 -7.41
CA THR A 43 -41.37 -14.98 -6.39
C THR A 43 -40.00 -15.47 -6.85
N LEU A 44 -39.90 -16.72 -7.31
CA LEU A 44 -38.64 -17.27 -7.82
C LEU A 44 -38.12 -16.53 -9.06
N ALA A 45 -38.99 -16.15 -10.01
CA ALA A 45 -38.56 -15.41 -11.20
C ALA A 45 -37.97 -14.04 -10.84
N ASN A 46 -38.54 -13.35 -9.84
CA ASN A 46 -38.02 -12.08 -9.35
C ASN A 46 -36.73 -12.28 -8.57
N LEU A 47 -36.66 -13.26 -7.66
CA LEU A 47 -35.43 -13.60 -6.94
C LEU A 47 -34.29 -13.91 -7.90
N MET A 48 -34.54 -14.75 -8.91
CA MET A 48 -33.53 -15.05 -9.93
C MET A 48 -33.12 -13.82 -10.74
N GLN A 49 -33.99 -12.83 -10.91
CA GLN A 49 -33.67 -11.59 -11.59
C GLN A 49 -32.80 -10.69 -10.70
N PHE A 50 -33.14 -10.56 -9.42
CA PHE A 50 -32.36 -9.79 -8.45
C PHE A 50 -30.95 -10.37 -8.24
N THR A 51 -30.83 -11.70 -8.21
CA THR A 51 -29.54 -12.42 -8.14
C THR A 51 -28.61 -12.16 -9.32
N VAL A 52 -29.14 -11.74 -10.48
CA VAL A 52 -28.35 -11.54 -11.70
C VAL A 52 -28.44 -10.13 -12.25
N SER A 53 -29.03 -9.21 -11.49
CA SER A 53 -28.94 -7.77 -11.76
C SER A 53 -27.48 -7.36 -11.74
N ASN A 54 -27.12 -6.36 -12.54
CA ASN A 54 -25.84 -5.68 -12.35
C ASN A 54 -25.94 -4.99 -10.98
N ASP A 55 -25.04 -5.28 -10.05
CA ASP A 55 -25.02 -4.61 -8.75
C ASP A 55 -24.50 -3.19 -8.91
N GLY A 56 -23.35 -3.01 -9.55
CA GLY A 56 -22.69 -1.72 -9.73
C GLY A 56 -21.51 -1.51 -8.78
N SER A 57 -21.47 -2.22 -7.66
CA SER A 57 -20.46 -2.04 -6.59
C SER A 57 -19.01 -2.31 -7.00
N VAL A 58 -18.79 -3.00 -8.12
CA VAL A 58 -17.46 -3.42 -8.59
C VAL A 58 -16.52 -2.26 -8.92
N ASP A 59 -17.05 -1.06 -9.13
CA ASP A 59 -16.27 0.12 -9.47
C ASP A 59 -16.57 1.37 -8.66
N ASP A 60 -17.13 1.19 -7.45
CA ASP A 60 -17.43 2.27 -6.50
C ASP A 60 -16.24 3.21 -6.26
N VAL A 61 -15.00 2.71 -6.32
CA VAL A 61 -13.77 3.53 -6.26
C VAL A 61 -13.72 4.66 -7.30
N MET A 62 -14.52 4.59 -8.37
CA MET A 62 -14.60 5.62 -9.40
C MET A 62 -15.75 6.62 -9.21
N ASP A 63 -16.90 6.22 -8.67
CA ASP A 63 -18.12 7.03 -8.68
C ASP A 63 -18.94 7.02 -7.38
N ASP A 64 -18.50 6.28 -6.36
CA ASP A 64 -19.17 6.08 -5.07
C ASP A 64 -20.66 5.66 -5.21
N ALA A 65 -21.01 4.89 -6.25
CA ALA A 65 -22.39 4.53 -6.57
C ALA A 65 -22.61 3.03 -6.78
N ASN A 66 -23.19 2.39 -5.77
CA ASN A 66 -23.42 0.94 -5.70
C ASN A 66 -24.52 0.37 -6.61
N CYS A 67 -25.17 1.16 -7.47
CA CYS A 67 -26.38 0.77 -8.23
C CYS A 67 -26.27 0.97 -9.75
N PHE A 68 -25.06 1.24 -10.24
CA PHE A 68 -24.70 1.17 -11.66
C PHE A 68 -23.18 1.02 -11.76
N SER A 69 -22.68 0.58 -12.92
CA SER A 69 -21.23 0.49 -13.16
C SER A 69 -20.80 1.32 -14.36
N VAL A 70 -19.56 1.78 -14.39
CA VAL A 70 -18.97 2.51 -15.52
C VAL A 70 -18.48 1.52 -16.59
N ASN A 71 -19.00 1.68 -17.80
CA ASN A 71 -18.63 0.86 -18.95
C ASN A 71 -17.18 1.15 -19.41
N LEU A 72 -16.29 0.18 -19.19
CA LEU A 72 -14.87 0.28 -19.54
C LEU A 72 -14.62 0.06 -21.05
N PRO A 73 -13.62 0.74 -21.66
CA PRO A 73 -12.62 1.60 -21.02
C PRO A 73 -13.08 3.03 -20.77
N VAL A 74 -12.67 3.60 -19.64
CA VAL A 74 -12.90 5.01 -19.27
C VAL A 74 -11.57 5.74 -19.02
N THR A 75 -11.55 7.06 -19.18
CA THR A 75 -10.37 7.89 -18.87
C THR A 75 -10.74 8.85 -17.73
N ILE A 76 -9.91 8.86 -16.69
CA ILE A 76 -10.09 9.65 -15.48
C ILE A 76 -8.81 10.44 -15.17
N ILE A 77 -8.94 11.46 -14.35
CA ILE A 77 -7.84 12.22 -13.76
C ILE A 77 -7.89 11.95 -12.26
N VAL A 78 -6.83 11.38 -11.70
CA VAL A 78 -6.70 11.11 -10.26
C VAL A 78 -5.49 11.89 -9.76
N ASN A 79 -5.68 12.82 -8.81
CA ASN A 79 -4.64 13.72 -8.27
C ASN A 79 -3.75 14.35 -9.38
N ASP A 80 -4.37 14.95 -10.40
CA ASP A 80 -3.76 15.53 -11.62
C ASP A 80 -3.10 14.55 -12.61
N ILE A 81 -3.17 13.24 -12.37
CA ILE A 81 -2.64 12.18 -13.26
C ILE A 81 -3.76 11.62 -14.14
N THR A 82 -3.59 11.75 -15.46
CA THR A 82 -4.54 11.15 -16.41
C THR A 82 -4.22 9.67 -16.66
N ILE A 83 -5.16 8.79 -16.30
CA ILE A 83 -5.07 7.34 -16.52
C ILE A 83 -6.27 6.82 -17.33
N THR A 84 -6.11 5.65 -17.95
CA THR A 84 -7.19 4.98 -18.70
C THR A 84 -7.42 3.60 -18.08
N ILE A 85 -8.58 3.43 -17.46
CA ILE A 85 -9.04 2.16 -16.91
C ILE A 85 -9.63 1.35 -18.07
N SER A 86 -9.01 0.21 -18.41
CA SER A 86 -9.45 -0.64 -19.52
C SER A 86 -10.08 -1.96 -19.08
N THR A 87 -9.82 -2.34 -17.83
CA THR A 87 -10.28 -3.58 -17.18
C THR A 87 -10.48 -3.31 -15.68
N LEU A 88 -11.24 -4.17 -14.99
CA LEU A 88 -11.43 -4.07 -13.53
C LEU A 88 -10.10 -4.21 -12.75
N GLU A 89 -9.13 -4.95 -13.29
CA GLU A 89 -7.78 -5.04 -12.68
C GLU A 89 -7.05 -3.68 -12.68
N ASP A 90 -7.41 -2.76 -13.58
CA ASP A 90 -6.80 -1.43 -13.64
C ASP A 90 -7.32 -0.50 -12.52
N LEU A 91 -8.39 -0.85 -11.81
CA LEU A 91 -8.92 -0.05 -10.69
C LEU A 91 -7.94 0.06 -9.53
N ALA A 92 -7.07 -0.95 -9.33
CA ALA A 92 -5.99 -0.90 -8.36
C ALA A 92 -5.01 0.26 -8.60
N LEU A 93 -4.95 0.82 -9.81
CA LEU A 93 -4.14 2.00 -10.10
C LEU A 93 -4.69 3.27 -9.44
N ILE A 94 -6.00 3.33 -9.16
CA ILE A 94 -6.64 4.46 -8.47
C ILE A 94 -6.24 4.41 -7.00
N GLU A 95 -6.41 3.24 -6.37
CA GLU A 95 -5.97 2.94 -5.02
C GLU A 95 -4.46 3.19 -4.83
N ASP A 96 -3.62 2.77 -5.78
CA ASP A 96 -2.18 3.04 -5.72
C ASP A 96 -1.86 4.55 -5.74
N ILE A 97 -2.70 5.39 -6.37
CA ILE A 97 -2.53 6.84 -6.42
C ILE A 97 -3.07 7.50 -5.15
N PHE A 98 -4.24 7.11 -4.67
CA PHE A 98 -4.81 7.61 -3.40
C PHE A 98 -3.91 7.26 -2.21
N ASN A 99 -3.39 6.03 -2.19
CA ASN A 99 -2.45 5.59 -1.16
C ASN A 99 -1.01 6.14 -1.37
N GLU A 100 -0.75 6.98 -2.39
CA GLU A 100 0.55 7.64 -2.57
C GLU A 100 0.76 8.71 -1.48
N PHE A 101 -0.31 9.34 -1.00
CA PHE A 101 -0.28 10.39 0.03
C PHE A 101 -1.47 10.28 1.00
N GLU A 102 -1.28 9.83 2.24
CA GLU A 102 -2.40 9.65 3.21
C GLU A 102 -3.04 10.96 3.72
N SER A 103 -2.70 12.12 3.13
CA SER A 103 -3.13 13.44 3.60
C SER A 103 -3.36 14.47 2.48
N ASP A 104 -3.37 14.04 1.22
CA ASP A 104 -3.89 14.88 0.14
C ASP A 104 -5.43 14.76 0.07
N ASP A 105 -6.04 15.76 -0.56
CA ASP A 105 -7.44 15.64 -0.95
C ASP A 105 -7.45 14.76 -2.20
N ASP A 106 -7.85 13.50 -2.05
CA ASP A 106 -8.04 12.57 -3.16
C ASP A 106 -9.16 13.08 -4.08
N ILE A 107 -8.78 13.45 -5.30
CA ILE A 107 -9.68 14.00 -6.30
C ILE A 107 -9.65 13.10 -7.53
N LEU A 108 -10.82 12.57 -7.86
CA LEU A 108 -11.10 11.86 -9.09
C LEU A 108 -12.03 12.69 -9.98
N GLU A 109 -11.65 12.87 -11.26
CA GLU A 109 -12.47 13.54 -12.27
C GLU A 109 -12.61 12.68 -13.54
N PHE A 110 -13.83 12.50 -14.04
CA PHE A 110 -14.07 11.81 -15.32
C PHE A 110 -13.83 12.70 -16.55
N LEU A 111 -13.27 12.10 -17.61
CA LEU A 111 -13.25 12.71 -18.94
C LEU A 111 -14.47 12.31 -19.77
N PHE A 112 -15.51 13.14 -19.72
CA PHE A 112 -16.75 12.93 -20.45
C PHE A 112 -16.63 13.01 -21.99
N PRO A 113 -17.52 12.33 -22.73
CA PRO A 113 -18.62 11.51 -22.24
C PRO A 113 -18.17 10.12 -21.75
N ILE A 114 -18.85 9.61 -20.72
CA ILE A 114 -18.72 8.23 -20.22
C ILE A 114 -20.03 7.46 -20.49
N THR A 115 -20.01 6.15 -20.32
CA THR A 115 -21.22 5.30 -20.41
C THR A 115 -21.33 4.53 -19.10
N ILE A 116 -22.50 4.55 -18.47
CA ILE A 116 -22.82 3.75 -17.29
C ILE A 116 -23.76 2.61 -17.70
N ILE A 117 -23.75 1.52 -16.94
CA ILE A 117 -24.57 0.32 -17.10
C ILE A 117 -25.45 0.22 -15.85
N LEU A 118 -26.77 0.32 -16.03
CA LEU A 118 -27.72 0.24 -14.92
C LEU A 118 -27.94 -1.22 -14.45
N ASN A 119 -28.68 -1.41 -13.36
CA ASN A 119 -29.04 -2.74 -12.82
C ASN A 119 -29.72 -3.68 -13.83
N ASP A 120 -30.43 -3.10 -14.81
CA ASP A 120 -31.09 -3.81 -15.90
C ASP A 120 -30.23 -4.01 -17.16
N TYR A 121 -28.93 -3.71 -17.07
CA TYR A 121 -27.94 -3.75 -18.14
C TYR A 121 -28.18 -2.71 -19.27
N ASP A 122 -29.06 -1.72 -19.09
CA ASP A 122 -29.19 -0.64 -20.07
C ASP A 122 -27.97 0.31 -20.02
N ASP A 123 -27.40 0.58 -21.20
CA ASP A 123 -26.32 1.55 -21.38
C ASP A 123 -26.86 3.00 -21.42
N ILE A 124 -26.40 3.86 -20.51
CA ILE A 124 -26.69 5.30 -20.51
C ILE A 124 -25.42 6.11 -20.76
N ILE A 125 -25.48 7.04 -21.72
CA ILE A 125 -24.37 7.96 -21.99
C ILE A 125 -24.49 9.20 -21.09
N ILE A 126 -23.48 9.43 -20.28
CA ILE A 126 -23.34 10.60 -19.42
C ILE A 126 -22.43 11.62 -20.11
N GLU A 127 -22.93 12.84 -20.32
CA GLU A 127 -22.26 13.85 -21.14
C GLU A 127 -21.43 14.84 -20.31
N ASN A 128 -21.59 14.89 -18.98
CA ASN A 128 -20.93 15.83 -18.06
C ASN A 128 -21.16 15.45 -16.58
N GLU A 129 -20.36 16.04 -15.70
CA GLU A 129 -20.38 15.87 -14.24
C GLU A 129 -21.78 16.07 -13.62
N ASP A 130 -22.46 17.18 -13.92
CA ASP A 130 -23.81 17.44 -13.38
C ASP A 130 -24.79 16.29 -13.69
N GLN A 131 -24.63 15.60 -14.83
CA GLN A 131 -25.46 14.43 -15.14
C GLN A 131 -25.05 13.20 -14.36
N LEU A 132 -23.77 13.02 -14.05
CA LEU A 132 -23.30 11.90 -13.23
C LEU A 132 -23.79 12.06 -11.79
N GLU A 133 -23.61 13.26 -11.21
CA GLU A 133 -24.10 13.60 -9.86
C GLU A 133 -25.61 13.34 -9.71
N ASP A 134 -26.42 13.67 -10.73
CA ASP A 134 -27.86 13.39 -10.73
C ASP A 134 -28.17 11.88 -10.59
N PHE A 135 -27.37 11.00 -11.22
CA PHE A 135 -27.52 9.54 -11.12
C PHE A 135 -26.99 9.00 -9.78
N ILE A 136 -25.86 9.50 -9.28
CA ILE A 136 -25.31 9.15 -7.96
C ILE A 136 -26.30 9.53 -6.85
N GLU A 137 -26.90 10.73 -6.90
CA GLU A 137 -27.90 11.14 -5.91
C GLU A 137 -29.17 10.24 -5.99
N GLU A 138 -29.59 9.82 -7.19
CA GLU A 138 -30.71 8.88 -7.34
C GLU A 138 -30.37 7.51 -6.74
N CYS A 139 -29.13 7.06 -6.89
CA CYS A 139 -28.58 5.82 -6.35
C CYS A 139 -28.68 5.76 -4.82
N VAL A 140 -28.11 6.75 -4.13
CA VAL A 140 -28.06 6.81 -2.66
C VAL A 140 -29.44 6.93 -2.01
N ASN A 141 -30.44 7.42 -2.76
CA ASN A 141 -31.80 7.61 -2.25
C ASN A 141 -32.76 6.47 -2.65
N ASP A 142 -32.29 5.45 -3.37
CA ASP A 142 -33.13 4.31 -3.75
C ASP A 142 -33.14 3.28 -2.62
N ASP A 143 -34.13 3.36 -1.73
CA ASP A 143 -34.38 2.34 -0.70
C ASP A 143 -34.83 0.97 -1.31
N ASN A 144 -34.66 0.74 -2.62
CA ASN A 144 -35.10 -0.47 -3.31
C ASN A 144 -33.88 -1.24 -3.87
N ASP A 145 -33.10 -1.84 -2.98
CA ASP A 145 -32.08 -2.81 -3.35
C ASP A 145 -32.72 -4.13 -3.79
N ASP A 146 -33.28 -4.11 -5.00
CA ASP A 146 -33.77 -5.29 -5.72
C ASP A 146 -32.57 -6.07 -6.35
N VAL A 147 -31.45 -6.19 -5.60
CA VAL A 147 -30.20 -6.85 -6.00
C VAL A 147 -29.80 -7.86 -4.91
N ILE A 148 -29.33 -9.05 -5.30
CA ILE A 148 -28.85 -10.08 -4.36
C ILE A 148 -27.44 -10.47 -4.76
N GLU A 149 -26.44 -9.99 -4.02
CA GLU A 149 -25.01 -10.16 -4.38
C GLU A 149 -24.35 -11.42 -3.80
N CYS A 150 -24.79 -11.94 -2.64
CA CYS A 150 -24.04 -13.00 -1.95
C CYS A 150 -24.25 -14.41 -2.50
N ILE A 151 -24.96 -14.56 -3.61
CA ILE A 151 -25.13 -15.83 -4.30
C ILE A 151 -25.20 -15.62 -5.80
N ASP A 152 -24.54 -16.49 -6.56
CA ASP A 152 -24.46 -16.40 -8.02
C ASP A 152 -24.66 -17.79 -8.68
N PHE A 153 -25.10 -17.79 -9.93
CA PHE A 153 -25.23 -18.98 -10.77
C PHE A 153 -23.87 -19.43 -11.31
N GLN A 154 -23.56 -20.72 -11.13
CA GLN A 154 -22.44 -21.32 -11.86
C GLN A 154 -22.86 -21.63 -13.30
N TYR A 155 -22.45 -20.77 -14.24
CA TYR A 155 -22.69 -20.94 -15.67
C TYR A 155 -21.85 -22.06 -16.33
N PRO A 156 -22.31 -22.65 -17.45
CA PRO A 156 -23.58 -22.37 -18.13
C PRO A 156 -24.78 -23.12 -17.54
N ILE A 157 -25.95 -22.48 -17.59
CA ILE A 157 -27.25 -23.08 -17.24
C ILE A 157 -28.13 -23.22 -18.48
N SER A 158 -29.22 -23.98 -18.41
CA SER A 158 -30.11 -24.13 -19.57
C SER A 158 -31.58 -24.21 -19.20
N PHE A 159 -32.43 -23.61 -20.03
CA PHE A 159 -33.87 -23.62 -19.90
C PHE A 159 -34.50 -24.44 -21.03
N SER A 160 -35.43 -25.30 -20.68
CA SER A 160 -36.38 -25.88 -21.63
C SER A 160 -37.54 -24.91 -21.81
N ILE A 161 -37.68 -24.33 -23.01
CA ILE A 161 -38.77 -23.42 -23.34
C ILE A 161 -39.82 -24.09 -24.22
N TYR A 162 -41.09 -23.77 -23.99
CA TYR A 162 -42.19 -24.19 -24.84
C TYR A 162 -42.96 -22.99 -25.38
N ASN A 163 -42.88 -22.79 -26.70
CA ASN A 163 -43.63 -21.77 -27.38
C ASN A 163 -45.05 -22.29 -27.68
N THR A 164 -46.06 -21.73 -27.00
CA THR A 164 -47.45 -22.16 -27.12
C THR A 164 -48.09 -21.87 -28.49
N GLU A 165 -47.56 -20.92 -29.26
CA GLU A 165 -48.04 -20.58 -30.62
C GLU A 165 -47.55 -21.58 -31.67
N PHE A 166 -46.25 -21.86 -31.67
CA PHE A 166 -45.63 -22.77 -32.64
C PHE A 166 -45.65 -24.24 -32.19
N GLN A 167 -45.99 -24.51 -30.92
CA GLN A 167 -45.94 -25.83 -30.28
C GLN A 167 -44.55 -26.47 -30.42
N VAL A 168 -43.51 -25.65 -30.28
CA VAL A 168 -42.11 -26.06 -30.38
C VAL A 168 -41.48 -26.03 -29.00
N ILE A 169 -40.77 -27.10 -28.66
CA ILE A 169 -39.87 -27.17 -27.51
C ILE A 169 -38.49 -26.79 -28.03
N ASP A 170 -37.83 -25.87 -27.32
CA ASP A 170 -36.44 -25.49 -27.58
C ASP A 170 -35.64 -25.50 -26.27
N THR A 171 -34.32 -25.48 -26.38
CA THR A 171 -33.42 -25.36 -25.23
C THR A 171 -32.57 -24.11 -25.40
N VAL A 172 -32.69 -23.18 -24.46
CA VAL A 172 -31.86 -21.99 -24.36
C VAL A 172 -30.73 -22.30 -23.40
N VAL A 173 -29.49 -21.98 -23.78
CA VAL A 173 -28.32 -22.04 -22.91
C VAL A 173 -27.96 -20.62 -22.56
N ILE A 174 -27.73 -20.36 -21.27
CA ILE A 174 -27.37 -19.08 -20.71
C ILE A 174 -25.92 -19.20 -20.21
N GLU A 175 -25.08 -18.24 -20.58
CA GLU A 175 -23.65 -18.27 -20.33
C GLU A 175 -23.17 -17.21 -19.32
N GLY A 176 -24.06 -16.33 -18.85
CA GLY A 176 -23.76 -15.26 -17.89
C GLY A 176 -25.02 -14.49 -17.47
N ASP A 177 -24.85 -13.56 -16.52
CA ASP A 177 -25.94 -12.85 -15.83
C ASP A 177 -26.76 -11.95 -16.72
N GLU A 178 -26.13 -11.10 -17.54
CA GLU A 178 -26.82 -10.26 -18.54
C GLU A 178 -27.80 -11.09 -19.41
N GLN A 179 -27.36 -12.27 -19.88
CA GLN A 179 -28.20 -13.16 -20.69
C GLN A 179 -29.36 -13.75 -19.89
N LEU A 180 -29.13 -14.04 -18.60
CA LEU A 180 -30.19 -14.55 -17.73
C LEU A 180 -31.21 -13.45 -17.42
N TYR A 181 -30.74 -12.25 -17.09
CA TYR A 181 -31.53 -11.07 -16.82
C TYR A 181 -32.46 -10.77 -17.99
N GLU A 182 -31.90 -10.59 -19.19
CA GLU A 182 -32.68 -10.38 -20.41
C GLU A 182 -33.70 -11.50 -20.65
N PHE A 183 -33.32 -12.76 -20.40
CA PHE A 183 -34.22 -13.90 -20.58
C PHE A 183 -35.42 -13.85 -19.61
N LEU A 184 -35.18 -13.50 -18.34
CA LEU A 184 -36.19 -13.37 -17.31
C LEU A 184 -37.08 -12.14 -17.55
N GLU A 185 -36.51 -11.00 -17.93
CA GLU A 185 -37.24 -9.78 -18.25
C GLU A 185 -38.20 -10.00 -19.44
N ASN A 186 -37.72 -10.69 -20.49
CA ASN A 186 -38.54 -11.10 -21.62
C ASN A 186 -39.65 -12.11 -21.24
N LEU A 187 -39.41 -12.95 -20.22
CA LEU A 187 -40.43 -13.87 -19.69
C LEU A 187 -41.53 -13.11 -18.92
N GLN A 188 -41.17 -12.04 -18.22
CA GLN A 188 -42.06 -11.22 -17.40
C GLN A 188 -42.93 -10.24 -18.21
N ASN A 189 -42.37 -9.68 -19.30
CA ASN A 189 -43.05 -8.70 -20.14
C ASN A 189 -44.28 -9.28 -20.89
N GLU A 190 -45.49 -8.82 -20.52
CA GLU A 190 -46.81 -9.30 -21.00
C GLU A 190 -47.09 -9.05 -22.50
N THR A 191 -46.34 -9.67 -23.41
CA THR A 191 -46.59 -9.57 -24.86
C THR A 191 -47.25 -10.81 -25.45
N ASP A 192 -48.51 -11.12 -25.10
CA ASP A 192 -49.42 -12.09 -25.79
C ASP A 192 -48.87 -13.52 -26.11
N GLN A 193 -47.61 -13.84 -25.75
CA GLN A 193 -46.86 -15.03 -26.13
C GLN A 193 -46.46 -15.74 -24.84
N VAL A 194 -47.27 -16.71 -24.44
CA VAL A 194 -46.95 -17.54 -23.27
C VAL A 194 -45.80 -18.47 -23.66
N VAL A 195 -44.57 -18.08 -23.34
CA VAL A 195 -43.41 -18.97 -23.30
C VAL A 195 -43.40 -19.60 -21.92
N LEU A 196 -43.53 -20.92 -21.85
CA LEU A 196 -43.33 -21.64 -20.60
C LEU A 196 -41.84 -21.98 -20.49
N ALA A 197 -41.19 -21.52 -19.43
CA ALA A 197 -39.78 -21.81 -19.15
C ALA A 197 -39.64 -22.77 -17.96
N SER A 198 -38.70 -23.71 -18.08
CA SER A 198 -38.32 -24.61 -17.00
C SER A 198 -36.80 -24.73 -16.97
N LEU A 199 -36.21 -24.44 -15.82
CA LEU A 199 -34.76 -24.56 -15.60
C LEU A 199 -34.38 -26.04 -15.55
N ASN A 200 -33.33 -26.41 -16.28
CA ASN A 200 -32.84 -27.78 -16.32
C ASN A 200 -31.90 -28.03 -15.13
N PHE A 201 -32.42 -28.66 -14.08
CA PHE A 201 -31.65 -29.08 -12.91
C PHE A 201 -30.79 -30.34 -13.15
N PRO A 202 -29.74 -30.57 -12.34
CA PRO A 202 -29.27 -29.71 -11.25
C PRO A 202 -28.56 -28.45 -11.74
N VAL A 203 -28.61 -27.40 -10.92
CA VAL A 203 -27.84 -26.16 -11.09
C VAL A 203 -26.97 -25.99 -9.86
N THR A 204 -25.79 -25.40 -10.03
CA THR A 204 -24.89 -25.09 -8.93
C THR A 204 -24.93 -23.59 -8.69
N MET A 205 -25.14 -23.21 -7.43
CA MET A 205 -25.00 -21.83 -6.96
C MET A 205 -23.66 -21.69 -6.23
N VAL A 206 -23.09 -20.49 -6.26
CA VAL A 206 -21.85 -20.11 -5.59
C VAL A 206 -22.18 -19.00 -4.62
N TYR A 207 -21.88 -19.16 -3.33
CA TYR A 207 -22.03 -18.09 -2.33
C TYR A 207 -20.82 -17.13 -2.37
N ALA A 208 -20.96 -15.91 -1.83
CA ALA A 208 -19.88 -14.92 -1.74
C ALA A 208 -18.58 -15.47 -1.14
N ASN A 209 -18.69 -16.31 -0.10
CA ASN A 209 -17.54 -16.99 0.54
C ASN A 209 -16.88 -18.10 -0.32
N GLY A 210 -17.32 -18.30 -1.56
CA GLY A 210 -16.82 -19.29 -2.52
C GLY A 210 -17.30 -20.72 -2.29
N ASN A 211 -18.16 -20.96 -1.30
CA ASN A 211 -18.82 -22.26 -1.14
C ASN A 211 -19.85 -22.48 -2.24
N THR A 212 -20.15 -23.73 -2.54
CA THR A 212 -21.11 -24.08 -3.60
C THR A 212 -22.23 -24.96 -3.08
N VAL A 213 -23.44 -24.76 -3.60
CA VAL A 213 -24.61 -25.59 -3.33
C VAL A 213 -25.22 -26.08 -4.63
N GLU A 214 -25.52 -27.38 -4.70
CA GLU A 214 -26.23 -27.97 -5.84
C GLU A 214 -27.73 -28.00 -5.55
N VAL A 215 -28.49 -27.23 -6.32
CA VAL A 215 -29.96 -27.15 -6.23
C VAL A 215 -30.59 -28.06 -7.27
N ASN A 216 -31.64 -28.79 -6.89
CA ASN A 216 -32.20 -29.86 -7.73
C ASN A 216 -33.61 -29.58 -8.25
N ASN A 217 -34.25 -28.51 -7.79
CA ASN A 217 -35.58 -28.08 -8.19
C ASN A 217 -35.80 -26.60 -7.82
N ASN A 218 -36.93 -26.02 -8.26
CA ASN A 218 -37.27 -24.62 -8.01
C ASN A 218 -37.37 -24.28 -6.52
N SER A 219 -37.86 -25.18 -5.68
CA SER A 219 -37.95 -24.96 -4.22
C SER A 219 -36.58 -24.97 -3.55
N ASP A 220 -35.65 -25.81 -4.01
CA ASP A 220 -34.27 -25.81 -3.51
C ASP A 220 -33.56 -24.52 -3.92
N LEU A 221 -33.79 -24.03 -5.14
CA LEU A 221 -33.22 -22.78 -5.66
C LEU A 221 -33.77 -21.56 -4.90
N GLU A 222 -35.10 -21.47 -4.73
CA GLU A 222 -35.72 -20.42 -3.94
C GLU A 222 -35.20 -20.40 -2.50
N ALA A 223 -35.07 -21.58 -1.87
CA ALA A 223 -34.53 -21.65 -0.51
C ALA A 223 -33.06 -21.22 -0.44
N ALA A 224 -32.23 -21.63 -1.41
CA ALA A 224 -30.82 -21.27 -1.45
C ALA A 224 -30.62 -19.76 -1.65
N ILE A 225 -31.42 -19.12 -2.51
CA ILE A 225 -31.35 -17.67 -2.74
C ILE A 225 -31.83 -16.90 -1.51
N ASN A 226 -32.96 -17.27 -0.89
CA ASN A 226 -33.42 -16.56 0.31
C ASN A 226 -32.48 -16.75 1.52
N GLU A 227 -31.89 -17.94 1.68
CA GLU A 227 -30.89 -18.17 2.74
C GLU A 227 -29.64 -17.31 2.53
N ALA A 228 -29.25 -17.05 1.27
CA ALA A 228 -28.17 -16.12 0.97
C ALA A 228 -28.60 -14.66 1.14
N GLY A 229 -29.80 -14.28 0.69
CA GLY A 229 -30.32 -12.92 0.81
C GLY A 229 -30.46 -12.45 2.27
N ASP A 230 -30.84 -13.35 3.18
CA ASP A 230 -30.84 -13.08 4.62
C ASP A 230 -29.41 -12.83 5.18
N ASP A 231 -28.37 -13.35 4.53
CA ASP A 231 -26.95 -13.08 4.83
C ASP A 231 -26.40 -11.86 4.02
N CYS A 232 -27.17 -11.31 3.07
CA CYS A 232 -26.82 -10.15 2.23
C CYS A 232 -27.44 -8.83 2.68
N ASP A 233 -28.62 -8.90 3.30
CA ASP A 233 -29.30 -7.73 3.89
C ASP A 233 -28.60 -7.24 5.17
N ASP A 234 -27.38 -7.73 5.45
CA ASP A 234 -26.49 -7.14 6.44
C ASP A 234 -25.80 -5.92 5.83
N ASP A 235 -26.54 -4.80 5.80
CA ASP A 235 -26.04 -3.42 5.87
C ASP A 235 -25.10 -3.20 7.11
N ASN A 236 -24.41 -4.22 7.63
CA ASN A 236 -23.66 -4.20 8.89
C ASN A 236 -22.53 -5.24 8.99
N GLU A 237 -21.84 -5.63 7.90
CA GLU A 237 -20.59 -6.41 8.06
C GLU A 237 -19.34 -5.56 8.38
N ASP A 238 -19.44 -4.22 8.40
CA ASP A 238 -18.43 -3.32 9.00
C ASP A 238 -18.85 -2.72 10.36
N ASP A 239 -20.08 -2.96 10.85
CA ASP A 239 -20.65 -2.27 12.02
C ASP A 239 -21.00 -3.18 13.21
N ASP A 240 -20.63 -4.48 13.16
CA ASP A 240 -20.91 -5.42 14.25
C ASP A 240 -19.86 -5.29 15.38
N CYS A 241 -19.93 -4.18 16.12
CA CYS A 241 -19.04 -3.92 17.26
C CYS A 241 -19.07 -5.07 18.27
N SER A 242 -17.90 -5.50 18.73
CA SER A 242 -17.85 -6.35 19.91
C SER A 242 -18.11 -5.54 21.19
N GLU A 243 -18.65 -6.19 22.23
CA GLU A 243 -18.79 -5.59 23.57
C GLU A 243 -17.45 -5.06 24.12
N GLU A 244 -16.33 -5.70 23.75
CA GLU A 244 -14.99 -5.31 24.18
C GLU A 244 -14.50 -4.03 23.47
N GLU A 245 -14.80 -3.87 22.18
CA GLU A 245 -14.48 -2.66 21.41
C GLU A 245 -15.31 -1.46 21.86
N VAL A 246 -16.63 -1.64 22.03
CA VAL A 246 -17.50 -0.56 22.53
C VAL A 246 -17.06 -0.09 23.91
N ASP A 247 -16.68 -1.01 24.82
CA ASP A 247 -16.13 -0.65 26.13
C ASP A 247 -14.80 0.13 26.01
N ALA A 248 -13.93 -0.26 25.08
CA ALA A 248 -12.66 0.41 24.85
C ALA A 248 -12.88 1.85 24.37
N TYR A 249 -13.67 2.04 23.30
CA TYR A 249 -13.94 3.36 22.74
C TYR A 249 -14.67 4.27 23.73
N LEU A 250 -15.74 3.79 24.38
CA LEU A 250 -16.51 4.61 25.32
C LEU A 250 -15.65 5.13 26.48
N THR A 251 -14.65 4.37 26.92
CA THR A 251 -13.80 4.72 28.07
C THR A 251 -12.52 5.50 27.73
N GLU A 252 -12.23 5.65 26.44
CA GLU A 252 -11.02 6.30 25.95
C GLU A 252 -11.04 7.82 26.18
N CYS A 253 -12.10 8.49 25.72
CA CYS A 253 -12.28 9.93 25.84
C CYS A 253 -13.69 10.29 26.35
N TYR A 254 -14.02 11.59 26.38
CA TYR A 254 -15.39 12.00 26.65
C TYR A 254 -16.16 12.15 25.34
N TRP A 255 -17.47 12.26 25.45
CA TRP A 255 -18.37 12.23 24.31
C TRP A 255 -19.32 13.41 24.33
N ASN A 256 -19.53 14.07 23.20
CA ASN A 256 -20.54 15.10 23.05
C ASN A 256 -21.83 14.50 22.49
N ILE A 257 -22.99 14.83 23.06
CA ILE A 257 -24.28 14.40 22.48
C ILE A 257 -24.68 15.38 21.38
N VAL A 258 -24.31 15.05 20.14
CA VAL A 258 -24.56 15.90 18.98
C VAL A 258 -26.00 15.83 18.48
N ASN A 259 -26.70 14.72 18.74
CA ASN A 259 -28.10 14.57 18.37
C ASN A 259 -28.86 13.70 19.37
N PHE A 260 -30.04 14.15 19.77
CA PHE A 260 -31.02 13.37 20.52
C PHE A 260 -32.40 13.51 19.85
N ASN A 261 -32.89 12.44 19.22
CA ASN A 261 -34.19 12.41 18.52
C ASN A 261 -34.41 13.54 17.51
N GLY A 262 -33.36 13.96 16.80
CA GLY A 262 -33.39 15.02 15.78
C GLY A 262 -33.27 16.43 16.33
N ASP A 263 -32.83 16.60 17.59
CA ASP A 263 -32.64 17.90 18.25
C ASP A 263 -31.24 17.97 18.92
N ASP A 264 -30.72 19.18 19.08
CA ASP A 264 -29.40 19.51 19.64
C ASP A 264 -29.46 19.92 21.13
N ASN A 265 -30.56 19.66 21.84
CA ASN A 265 -30.77 20.07 23.24
C ASN A 265 -29.66 19.62 24.22
N PHE A 266 -28.86 18.60 23.87
CA PHE A 266 -27.77 18.08 24.67
C PHE A 266 -26.37 18.43 24.16
N ILE A 267 -26.25 19.23 23.08
CA ILE A 267 -24.98 19.60 22.42
C ILE A 267 -23.95 20.28 23.34
N ASN A 268 -24.39 20.86 24.46
CA ASN A 268 -23.51 21.51 25.45
C ASN A 268 -23.21 20.62 26.67
N ASN A 269 -23.51 19.32 26.57
CA ASN A 269 -23.32 18.36 27.63
C ASN A 269 -22.31 17.29 27.20
N ASP A 270 -21.25 17.17 27.99
CA ASP A 270 -20.19 16.17 27.78
C ASP A 270 -20.45 14.96 28.67
N ILE A 271 -20.31 13.76 28.14
CA ILE A 271 -20.50 12.49 28.86
C ILE A 271 -19.16 11.77 29.02
N TYR A 272 -18.89 11.32 30.24
CA TYR A 272 -17.72 10.54 30.60
C TYR A 272 -18.15 9.14 31.05
N PHE A 273 -17.69 8.12 30.34
CA PHE A 273 -17.86 6.72 30.73
C PHE A 273 -16.59 6.24 31.44
N ASN A 274 -16.60 6.24 32.78
CA ASN A 274 -15.40 5.84 33.54
C ASN A 274 -15.25 4.32 33.61
N ASN A 275 -14.00 3.83 33.54
CA ASN A 275 -13.60 2.42 33.72
C ASN A 275 -14.14 1.69 34.97
N ASN A 276 -14.67 2.40 35.96
CA ASN A 276 -15.28 1.82 37.16
C ASN A 276 -16.81 1.66 37.06
N GLY A 277 -17.39 1.92 35.88
CA GLY A 277 -18.83 1.90 35.59
C GLY A 277 -19.57 3.19 36.00
N LEU A 278 -18.87 4.25 36.42
CA LEU A 278 -19.47 5.55 36.75
C LEU A 278 -19.65 6.40 35.48
N LEU A 279 -20.85 6.93 35.28
CA LEU A 279 -21.13 7.92 34.24
C LEU A 279 -21.20 9.32 34.86
N GLU A 280 -20.52 10.30 34.27
CA GLU A 280 -20.60 11.72 34.65
C GLU A 280 -21.00 12.58 33.45
N ILE A 281 -21.97 13.48 33.64
CA ILE A 281 -22.40 14.44 32.61
C ILE A 281 -22.01 15.85 33.07
N TYR A 282 -21.23 16.53 32.23
CA TYR A 282 -20.77 17.89 32.45
C TYR A 282 -21.61 18.89 31.65
N SER A 283 -21.70 20.12 32.15
CA SER A 283 -22.13 21.28 31.37
C SER A 283 -21.36 22.50 31.85
N GLU A 284 -20.76 23.25 30.94
CA GLU A 284 -19.86 24.37 31.25
C GLU A 284 -18.79 24.00 32.30
N ASN A 285 -18.13 22.83 32.15
CA ASN A 285 -17.11 22.28 33.06
C ASN A 285 -17.57 21.96 34.49
N ASN A 286 -18.88 21.81 34.73
CA ASN A 286 -19.42 21.35 36.01
C ASN A 286 -20.15 20.02 35.84
N VAL A 287 -19.88 19.05 36.71
CA VAL A 287 -20.70 17.83 36.80
C VAL A 287 -22.12 18.23 37.17
N ILE A 288 -23.05 18.04 36.25
CA ILE A 288 -24.47 18.32 36.44
C ILE A 288 -25.25 17.04 36.76
N ALA A 289 -24.85 15.89 36.21
CA ALA A 289 -25.48 14.60 36.50
C ALA A 289 -24.43 13.49 36.68
N THR A 290 -24.79 12.46 37.43
CA THR A 290 -23.99 11.23 37.58
C THR A 290 -24.91 10.03 37.49
N GLY A 291 -24.41 8.88 37.06
CA GLY A 291 -25.09 7.58 37.17
C GLY A 291 -24.12 6.44 36.96
N ASN A 292 -24.62 5.29 36.51
CA ASN A 292 -23.80 4.15 36.14
C ASN A 292 -24.03 3.79 34.68
N TRP A 293 -23.01 3.23 34.04
CA TRP A 293 -23.08 2.66 32.70
C TRP A 293 -22.53 1.23 32.70
N SER A 294 -22.98 0.43 31.74
CA SER A 294 -22.43 -0.89 31.43
C SER A 294 -22.88 -1.32 30.04
N THR A 295 -22.05 -2.08 29.33
CA THR A 295 -22.42 -2.75 28.08
C THR A 295 -22.85 -4.21 28.34
N SER A 296 -23.50 -4.82 27.35
CA SER A 296 -23.77 -6.26 27.31
C SER A 296 -24.13 -6.70 25.89
N MET A 297 -23.66 -7.87 25.47
CA MET A 297 -24.05 -8.46 24.17
C MET A 297 -25.46 -9.06 24.14
N SER A 298 -26.14 -8.93 23.01
CA SER A 298 -27.43 -9.58 22.70
C SER A 298 -27.41 -10.28 21.32
N ASP A 299 -28.50 -10.93 20.93
CA ASP A 299 -28.66 -11.50 19.58
C ASP A 299 -28.82 -10.41 18.49
N LEU A 300 -28.85 -9.12 18.87
CA LEU A 300 -29.05 -7.95 18.00
C LEU A 300 -27.93 -6.90 18.19
N GLY A 301 -26.72 -7.33 18.56
CA GLY A 301 -25.59 -6.44 18.83
C GLY A 301 -25.44 -6.00 20.29
N VAL A 302 -24.54 -5.02 20.52
CA VAL A 302 -24.18 -4.50 21.86
C VAL A 302 -25.27 -3.59 22.42
N ILE A 303 -25.52 -3.70 23.73
CA ILE A 303 -26.47 -2.87 24.47
C ILE A 303 -25.72 -2.02 25.51
N LEU A 304 -25.73 -0.70 25.35
CA LEU A 304 -25.34 0.27 26.36
C LEU A 304 -26.49 0.51 27.36
N THR A 305 -26.26 0.25 28.65
CA THR A 305 -27.23 0.48 29.72
C THR A 305 -26.83 1.67 30.59
N LEU A 306 -27.64 2.72 30.61
CA LEU A 306 -27.48 3.88 31.48
C LEU A 306 -28.47 3.80 32.65
N SER A 307 -27.99 3.83 33.88
CA SER A 307 -28.81 3.60 35.07
C SER A 307 -28.48 4.53 36.24
N GLU A 308 -29.44 4.69 37.16
CA GLU A 308 -29.29 5.52 38.36
C GLU A 308 -28.87 6.97 38.08
N LEU A 309 -29.26 7.53 36.93
CA LEU A 309 -28.92 8.90 36.56
C LEU A 309 -29.58 9.90 37.52
N THR A 310 -28.79 10.82 38.09
CA THR A 310 -29.30 11.83 39.02
C THR A 310 -30.16 12.89 38.34
N MET A 311 -29.99 13.08 37.02
CA MET A 311 -30.79 13.91 36.12
C MET A 311 -30.83 13.26 34.74
N PHE A 312 -31.80 13.64 33.90
CA PHE A 312 -31.99 13.08 32.54
C PHE A 312 -32.33 11.59 32.50
N ASP A 313 -32.70 10.97 33.63
CA ASP A 313 -33.10 9.55 33.69
C ASP A 313 -34.31 9.23 32.78
N GLU A 314 -35.25 10.16 32.62
CA GLU A 314 -36.40 10.01 31.71
C GLU A 314 -35.99 10.12 30.23
N ASP A 315 -34.87 10.79 29.92
CA ASP A 315 -34.42 11.08 28.56
C ASP A 315 -33.34 10.07 28.11
N LEU A 316 -32.23 10.00 28.86
CA LEU A 316 -31.03 9.20 28.56
C LEU A 316 -31.02 7.85 29.29
N GLY A 317 -31.78 7.69 30.37
CA GLY A 317 -31.77 6.44 31.15
C GLY A 317 -32.42 5.27 30.39
N GLY A 318 -31.88 4.06 30.61
CA GLY A 318 -32.39 2.83 30.01
C GLY A 318 -31.35 2.09 29.16
N ASN A 319 -31.84 1.20 28.31
CA ASN A 319 -31.02 0.40 27.40
C ASN A 319 -31.05 1.03 26.01
N TRP A 320 -29.88 1.07 25.39
CA TRP A 320 -29.61 1.60 24.06
C TRP A 320 -28.86 0.54 23.26
N TYR A 321 -29.39 0.16 22.12
CA TYR A 321 -28.72 -0.71 21.15
C TYR A 321 -27.73 0.13 20.37
N VAL A 322 -26.49 -0.34 20.26
CA VAL A 322 -25.49 0.22 19.36
C VAL A 322 -25.89 -0.18 17.94
N TYR A 323 -26.02 0.81 17.08
CA TYR A 323 -26.38 0.62 15.67
C TYR A 323 -25.24 1.03 14.74
N GLU A 324 -24.33 1.90 15.19
CA GLU A 324 -23.09 2.27 14.50
C GLU A 324 -22.03 2.59 15.56
N CYS A 325 -20.79 2.18 15.32
CA CYS A 325 -19.72 2.23 16.31
C CYS A 325 -18.33 2.44 15.74
N ASP A 326 -18.17 3.61 15.13
CA ASP A 326 -16.85 4.13 14.81
C ASP A 326 -16.11 4.56 16.08
N ASP A 327 -14.78 4.68 15.97
CA ASP A 327 -13.94 5.09 17.07
C ASP A 327 -14.22 6.56 17.48
N ASP A 328 -14.60 7.41 16.53
CA ASP A 328 -14.94 8.82 16.75
C ASP A 328 -16.44 9.11 16.87
N ARG A 329 -17.32 8.15 16.57
CA ARG A 329 -18.76 8.38 16.49
C ARG A 329 -19.58 7.13 16.84
N PHE A 330 -20.55 7.30 17.73
CA PHE A 330 -21.55 6.26 18.00
C PHE A 330 -22.96 6.71 17.65
N LYS A 331 -23.74 5.80 17.07
CA LYS A 331 -25.20 5.92 16.97
C LYS A 331 -25.88 4.82 17.80
N PHE A 332 -26.87 5.24 18.59
CA PHE A 332 -27.66 4.33 19.42
C PHE A 332 -29.15 4.47 19.16
N THR A 333 -29.90 3.37 19.28
CA THR A 333 -31.37 3.35 19.24
C THR A 333 -31.98 2.60 20.43
N ARG A 334 -33.24 2.91 20.79
CA ARG A 334 -33.97 2.14 21.82
C ARG A 334 -34.64 0.88 21.29
N GLU A 335 -34.98 0.86 20.00
CA GLU A 335 -35.68 -0.23 19.34
C GLU A 335 -35.00 -0.49 17.99
N PRO A 336 -34.30 -1.63 17.82
CA PRO A 336 -33.64 -2.00 16.57
C PRO A 336 -34.63 -1.98 15.40
N GLY A 337 -34.22 -1.42 14.26
CA GLY A 337 -35.07 -1.28 13.06
C GLY A 337 -36.07 -0.13 13.09
N THR A 338 -35.97 0.80 14.06
CA THR A 338 -36.75 2.05 14.06
C THR A 338 -35.90 3.25 14.48
N VAL A 339 -36.07 4.39 13.80
CA VAL A 339 -35.42 5.67 14.14
C VAL A 339 -36.28 6.57 15.04
N GLU A 340 -37.29 6.01 15.72
CA GLU A 340 -38.20 6.82 16.56
C GLU A 340 -37.54 7.32 17.85
N SER A 341 -36.45 6.70 18.31
CA SER A 341 -35.70 7.12 19.50
C SER A 341 -34.22 6.79 19.42
N TYR A 342 -33.40 7.78 19.05
CA TYR A 342 -31.96 7.62 18.81
C TYR A 342 -31.10 8.71 19.46
N ILE A 343 -29.83 8.38 19.68
CA ILE A 343 -28.78 9.28 20.16
C ILE A 343 -27.57 9.14 19.25
N ILE A 344 -26.95 10.27 18.88
CA ILE A 344 -25.64 10.30 18.25
C ILE A 344 -24.69 11.01 19.19
N ILE A 345 -23.54 10.39 19.45
CA ILE A 345 -22.44 11.00 20.19
C ILE A 345 -21.18 11.01 19.35
N GLU A 346 -20.37 12.06 19.49
CA GLU A 346 -19.07 12.21 18.83
C GLU A 346 -17.98 12.32 19.90
N ARG A 347 -16.85 11.65 19.67
CA ARG A 347 -15.72 11.55 20.59
C ARG A 347 -15.01 12.88 20.65
N GLU A 348 -14.73 13.32 21.85
CA GLU A 348 -14.00 14.55 22.12
C GLU A 348 -12.96 14.24 23.20
N CYS A 349 -11.69 14.40 22.86
CA CYS A 349 -10.60 14.22 23.82
C CYS A 349 -10.24 15.60 24.39
N ASN A 350 -10.32 15.74 25.72
CA ASN A 350 -10.04 17.03 26.34
C ASN A 350 -8.54 17.21 26.26
N ASN A 351 -8.10 18.24 25.54
CA ASN A 351 -6.71 18.68 25.39
C ASN A 351 -6.03 19.11 26.72
N GLU A 352 -6.16 18.33 27.80
CA GLU A 352 -5.36 18.45 29.02
C GLU A 352 -5.07 17.09 29.68
N SER A 353 -3.86 16.58 29.39
CA SER A 353 -3.01 15.71 30.21
C SER A 353 -3.22 14.19 30.21
N ASP A 354 -2.83 13.54 29.12
CA ASP A 354 -2.15 12.24 29.20
C ASP A 354 -0.74 12.23 28.57
N CYS A 355 -0.28 13.31 27.94
CA CYS A 355 1.08 13.36 27.41
C CYS A 355 2.13 13.14 28.50
N ASN A 356 2.92 12.09 28.31
CA ASN A 356 4.06 11.75 29.14
C ASN A 356 5.32 12.44 28.62
N VAL A 357 6.23 12.84 29.53
CA VAL A 357 7.54 13.36 29.10
C VAL A 357 8.32 12.34 28.27
N ALA A 358 8.14 11.05 28.54
CA ALA A 358 8.84 10.01 27.78
C ALA A 358 8.32 9.86 26.34
N GLU A 359 7.00 9.98 26.14
CA GLU A 359 6.33 9.95 24.82
C GLU A 359 6.74 11.18 24.01
N ILE A 360 6.51 12.39 24.51
CA ILE A 360 6.89 13.63 23.81
C ILE A 360 8.40 13.70 23.49
N GLN A 361 9.23 13.07 24.32
CA GLN A 361 10.67 12.99 24.02
C GLN A 361 11.00 11.98 22.91
N ALA A 362 10.19 10.93 22.75
CA ALA A 362 10.25 10.01 21.63
C ALA A 362 9.73 10.70 20.35
N ASP A 363 8.54 11.30 20.39
CA ASP A 363 7.88 11.92 19.23
C ASP A 363 8.74 13.05 18.64
N LEU A 364 9.28 13.93 19.50
CA LEU A 364 10.19 14.99 19.06
C LEU A 364 11.41 14.45 18.30
N LYS A 365 11.88 13.24 18.66
CA LYS A 365 13.04 12.58 18.05
C LYS A 365 12.70 11.71 16.85
N GLU A 366 11.43 11.46 16.59
CA GLU A 366 10.96 10.50 15.61
C GLU A 366 11.18 10.99 14.19
N CYS A 367 10.71 12.21 13.89
CA CYS A 367 10.72 12.78 12.55
C CYS A 367 11.08 14.27 12.52
N LYS A 368 10.98 14.87 11.33
CA LYS A 368 11.10 16.30 11.08
C LYS A 368 9.88 17.03 11.64
N TRP A 369 10.07 18.27 12.08
CA TRP A 369 9.03 19.11 12.67
C TRP A 369 9.01 20.48 11.99
N TYR A 370 7.87 20.85 11.42
CA TYR A 370 7.62 22.17 10.87
C TYR A 370 7.09 23.13 11.92
N LEU A 371 7.48 24.38 11.78
CA LEU A 371 7.11 25.45 12.70
C LEU A 371 5.82 26.13 12.22
N GLY A 372 4.69 25.78 12.82
CA GLY A 372 3.41 26.49 12.64
C GLY A 372 3.34 27.78 13.45
N THR A 373 4.38 28.64 13.41
CA THR A 373 4.44 29.88 14.22
C THR A 373 4.92 31.10 13.43
N ASP A 374 4.26 32.23 13.65
CA ASP A 374 4.63 33.54 13.07
C ASP A 374 5.90 34.17 13.68
N LEU A 375 6.55 33.48 14.63
CA LEU A 375 7.71 34.02 15.36
C LEU A 375 9.02 33.99 14.57
N VAL A 376 9.07 33.15 13.54
CA VAL A 376 10.20 32.92 12.65
C VAL A 376 9.68 32.58 11.25
N ASP A 377 10.27 33.18 10.22
CA ASP A 377 10.02 32.75 8.84
C ASP A 377 10.78 31.42 8.64
N GLY A 378 10.06 30.29 8.65
CA GLY A 378 10.64 28.95 8.59
C GLY A 378 11.47 28.73 7.33
N ASN A 379 12.75 28.35 7.49
CA ASN A 379 13.67 28.03 6.38
C ASN A 379 13.87 26.50 6.20
N GLY A 380 12.93 25.68 6.71
CA GLY A 380 12.98 24.22 6.68
C GLY A 380 12.65 23.58 8.02
N PRO A 381 12.46 22.24 8.04
CA PRO A 381 12.06 21.48 9.21
C PRO A 381 13.18 21.39 10.26
N LEU A 382 12.76 21.24 11.52
CA LEU A 382 13.63 20.96 12.65
C LEU A 382 13.67 19.47 12.94
N MET A 383 14.84 18.93 13.28
CA MET A 383 14.96 17.56 13.76
C MET A 383 15.58 17.56 15.16
N PHE A 384 14.95 16.91 16.13
CA PHE A 384 15.48 16.83 17.49
C PHE A 384 16.32 15.56 17.65
N THR A 385 17.59 15.73 18.01
CA THR A 385 18.54 14.61 18.18
C THR A 385 19.22 14.68 19.55
N GLU A 386 20.00 13.66 19.91
CA GLU A 386 20.83 13.70 21.13
C GLU A 386 21.89 14.81 21.10
N ASP A 387 22.38 15.16 19.91
CA ASP A 387 23.39 16.20 19.69
C ASP A 387 22.82 17.63 19.69
N GLY A 388 21.49 17.77 19.62
CA GLY A 388 20.77 19.05 19.60
C GLY A 388 19.67 19.10 18.54
N VAL A 389 19.16 20.30 18.28
CA VAL A 389 18.18 20.57 17.21
C VAL A 389 18.94 20.83 15.91
N LYS A 390 18.60 20.09 14.85
CA LYS A 390 19.18 20.22 13.51
C LYS A 390 18.22 20.94 12.56
N LEU A 391 18.79 21.64 11.59
CA LEU A 391 18.12 22.22 10.41
C LEU A 391 18.99 21.94 9.20
N ASN A 392 18.45 21.28 8.17
CA ASN A 392 19.18 20.86 6.97
C ASN A 392 20.52 20.17 7.34
N GLY A 393 20.45 19.18 8.24
CA GLY A 393 21.59 18.41 8.75
C GLY A 393 22.51 19.12 9.75
N ASN A 394 22.41 20.44 9.94
CA ASN A 394 23.32 21.20 10.80
C ASN A 394 22.75 21.47 12.19
N VAL A 395 23.52 21.24 13.25
CA VAL A 395 23.09 21.54 14.64
C VAL A 395 23.02 23.07 14.85
N ILE A 396 21.84 23.57 15.18
CA ILE A 396 21.56 25.00 15.38
C ILE A 396 21.35 25.39 16.85
N GLY A 397 21.26 24.42 17.76
CA GLY A 397 21.11 24.66 19.19
C GLY A 397 20.72 23.42 20.00
N GLY A 398 20.38 23.61 21.27
CA GLY A 398 19.98 22.55 22.18
C GLY A 398 18.50 22.57 22.52
N TRP A 399 18.00 21.45 23.03
CA TRP A 399 16.64 21.31 23.55
C TRP A 399 16.61 20.47 24.84
N ASN A 400 15.57 20.65 25.66
CA ASN A 400 15.32 19.81 26.83
C ASN A 400 13.84 19.81 27.21
N LEU A 401 13.27 18.64 27.49
CA LEU A 401 11.96 18.49 28.12
C LEU A 401 12.06 18.33 29.64
N ALA A 402 11.15 18.95 30.38
CA ALA A 402 11.04 18.78 31.82
C ALA A 402 9.61 18.88 32.31
N GLN A 403 9.24 18.06 33.30
CA GLN A 403 7.98 18.22 34.02
C GLN A 403 8.19 19.09 35.27
N ILE A 404 7.45 20.19 35.37
CA ILE A 404 7.52 21.14 36.48
C ILE A 404 6.10 21.40 36.99
N GLU A 405 5.84 21.07 38.26
CA GLU A 405 4.53 21.28 38.89
C GLU A 405 3.34 20.63 38.14
N GLY A 406 3.59 19.52 37.44
CA GLY A 406 2.58 18.76 36.69
C GLY A 406 2.47 19.15 35.21
N TYR A 407 3.17 20.18 34.75
CA TYR A 407 3.17 20.60 33.34
C TYR A 407 4.49 20.24 32.65
N ILE A 408 4.40 19.90 31.36
CA ILE A 408 5.57 19.65 30.51
C ILE A 408 6.05 20.96 29.89
N TYR A 409 7.36 21.17 29.93
CA TYR A 409 8.02 22.31 29.33
C TYR A 409 9.12 21.88 28.36
N LEU A 410 9.08 22.40 27.14
CA LEU A 410 10.16 22.33 26.15
C LEU A 410 11.03 23.58 26.26
N THR A 411 12.31 23.41 26.60
CA THR A 411 13.30 24.48 26.56
C THR A 411 14.09 24.42 25.28
N LEU A 412 14.11 25.51 24.51
CA LEU A 412 14.90 25.67 23.29
C LEU A 412 16.03 26.69 23.49
N ASP A 413 17.28 26.29 23.22
CA ASP A 413 18.48 27.14 23.23
C ASP A 413 19.07 27.20 21.81
N LEU A 414 18.43 27.98 20.93
CA LEU A 414 18.71 28.03 19.50
C LEU A 414 19.45 29.33 19.12
N SER A 415 20.28 29.23 18.08
CA SER A 415 21.09 30.34 17.57
C SER A 415 20.63 30.83 16.20
N GLY A 416 21.19 31.95 15.73
CA GLY A 416 20.88 32.50 14.40
C GLY A 416 19.47 33.06 14.28
N ASP A 417 18.81 32.78 13.16
CA ASP A 417 17.48 33.29 12.83
C ASP A 417 16.37 32.71 13.73
N TYR A 418 16.67 31.62 14.46
CA TYR A 418 15.74 30.92 15.36
C TYR A 418 15.79 31.42 16.81
N MET A 419 16.56 32.47 17.11
CA MET A 419 16.66 33.03 18.48
C MET A 419 15.31 33.53 19.02
N ASN A 420 14.34 33.83 18.14
CA ASN A 420 13.00 34.27 18.55
C ASN A 420 12.20 33.17 19.25
N ILE A 421 12.43 31.90 18.93
CA ILE A 421 11.78 30.75 19.57
C ILE A 421 12.64 30.09 20.66
N SER A 422 13.86 30.59 20.90
CA SER A 422 14.73 30.12 21.99
C SER A 422 14.20 30.58 23.37
N LYS A 423 13.27 29.80 23.92
CA LYS A 423 12.53 30.06 25.17
C LYS A 423 12.16 28.75 25.87
N GLU A 424 11.55 28.87 27.03
CA GLU A 424 10.86 27.77 27.73
C GLU A 424 9.36 27.80 27.35
N TRP A 425 8.84 26.70 26.82
CA TRP A 425 7.53 26.58 26.20
C TRP A 425 6.68 25.60 26.99
N LYS A 426 5.51 26.01 27.46
CA LYS A 426 4.58 25.13 28.20
C LYS A 426 3.71 24.36 27.20
N LEU A 427 3.73 23.03 27.24
CA LEU A 427 2.88 22.18 26.41
C LEU A 427 1.40 22.41 26.76
N VAL A 428 0.55 22.52 25.75
CA VAL A 428 -0.90 22.69 25.86
C VAL A 428 -1.72 21.76 24.95
N GLU A 429 -1.06 21.09 24.01
CA GLU A 429 -1.65 20.14 23.05
C GLU A 429 -0.53 19.19 22.63
N CYS A 430 -0.85 17.92 22.49
CA CYS A 430 0.15 16.88 22.39
C CYS A 430 -0.35 15.67 21.59
N ASP A 431 -0.92 15.97 20.44
CA ASP A 431 -1.34 14.97 19.48
C ASP A 431 -0.09 14.33 18.85
N ASP A 432 -0.22 13.11 18.34
CA ASP A 432 0.92 12.31 17.87
C ASP A 432 1.70 13.05 16.76
N ASP A 433 1.00 13.78 15.90
CA ASP A 433 1.54 14.56 14.77
C ASP A 433 1.62 16.07 15.04
N ARG A 434 1.12 16.55 16.18
CA ARG A 434 1.03 18.00 16.45
C ARG A 434 1.21 18.37 17.91
N LEU A 435 2.29 19.10 18.18
CA LEU A 435 2.60 19.63 19.50
C LEU A 435 2.42 21.13 19.56
N GLN A 436 1.52 21.60 20.43
CA GLN A 436 1.34 23.02 20.69
C GLN A 436 1.87 23.42 22.05
N PHE A 437 2.63 24.52 22.06
CA PHE A 437 3.18 25.11 23.26
C PHE A 437 2.90 26.60 23.36
N ILE A 438 2.87 27.12 24.59
CA ILE A 438 2.68 28.55 24.88
C ILE A 438 3.80 29.12 25.76
N ASN A 439 4.14 30.38 25.51
CA ASN A 439 4.97 31.21 26.40
C ASN A 439 4.36 32.62 26.49
N GLY A 440 3.54 32.86 27.52
CA GLY A 440 2.80 34.12 27.65
C GLY A 440 1.74 34.25 26.55
N ASP A 441 1.86 35.30 25.72
CA ASP A 441 0.95 35.54 24.58
C ASP A 441 1.45 34.90 23.26
N TYR A 442 2.55 34.14 23.32
CA TYR A 442 3.16 33.51 22.15
C TYR A 442 2.81 32.03 22.08
N THR A 443 2.57 31.54 20.86
CA THR A 443 2.32 30.14 20.54
C THR A 443 3.45 29.60 19.65
N LEU A 444 3.90 28.38 19.97
CA LEU A 444 4.79 27.56 19.16
C LEU A 444 4.01 26.30 18.81
N VAL A 445 3.75 26.10 17.52
CA VAL A 445 3.20 24.84 17.01
C VAL A 445 4.34 24.10 16.31
N LEU A 446 4.50 22.83 16.64
CA LEU A 446 5.32 21.89 15.90
C LEU A 446 4.37 20.90 15.23
N GLU A 447 4.45 20.82 13.91
CA GLU A 447 3.70 19.85 13.09
C GLU A 447 4.72 18.82 12.61
N GLN A 448 4.47 17.55 12.94
CA GLN A 448 5.34 16.43 12.60
C GLN A 448 5.20 16.15 11.11
N ASP A 449 6.32 15.85 10.47
CA ASP A 449 6.36 15.40 9.08
C ASP A 449 7.27 14.17 9.00
N CYS A 450 6.63 13.02 8.83
CA CYS A 450 7.24 11.72 8.65
C CYS A 450 7.00 11.25 7.21
N GLU A 451 7.50 11.96 6.18
CA GLU A 451 7.40 11.50 4.79
C GLU A 451 7.96 10.06 4.67
N ASN A 452 7.08 9.07 4.53
CA ASN A 452 7.42 7.64 4.50
C ASN A 452 7.86 7.16 3.11
N ASN A 453 8.72 7.91 2.42
CA ASN A 453 9.44 7.37 1.27
C ASN A 453 10.76 6.70 1.71
N ASN A 454 10.63 5.68 2.56
CA ASN A 454 11.59 4.57 2.70
C ASN A 454 13.09 4.94 2.66
N SER A 455 13.59 5.71 3.63
CA SER A 455 14.99 6.19 3.60
C SER A 455 15.97 5.41 4.49
N ILE A 456 15.93 4.07 4.50
CA ILE A 456 17.14 3.31 4.90
C ILE A 456 18.07 3.08 3.70
N GLY A 457 17.50 2.90 2.50
CA GLY A 457 18.24 2.60 1.26
C GLY A 457 19.13 3.74 0.73
N CYS A 458 19.18 4.87 1.44
CA CYS A 458 20.07 5.99 1.15
C CYS A 458 21.40 5.93 1.88
N LEU A 459 21.58 4.97 2.78
CA LEU A 459 22.85 4.71 3.42
C LEU A 459 23.62 3.65 2.65
N GLU A 460 24.90 3.90 2.39
CA GLU A 460 25.80 2.93 1.78
C GLU A 460 26.95 2.57 2.70
N ALA A 461 27.30 1.29 2.70
CA ALA A 461 28.47 0.77 3.41
C ALA A 461 29.65 0.68 2.44
N ASN A 462 30.54 1.66 2.53
CA ASN A 462 31.80 1.70 1.80
C ASN A 462 32.86 0.84 2.48
N ALA A 463 33.69 0.19 1.66
CA ALA A 463 34.79 -0.60 2.17
C ALA A 463 35.87 0.29 2.79
N ILE A 464 36.35 -0.08 3.98
CA ILE A 464 37.47 0.59 4.64
C ILE A 464 38.75 -0.19 4.31
N VAL A 465 39.68 0.49 3.65
CA VAL A 465 41.02 -0.04 3.33
C VAL A 465 42.05 0.71 4.15
N LEU A 466 42.77 0.00 5.01
CA LEU A 466 43.88 0.56 5.79
C LEU A 466 45.21 -0.06 5.39
N CYS A 467 46.26 0.72 5.60
CA CYS A 467 47.63 0.26 5.45
C CYS A 467 48.04 -0.66 6.60
N ASP A 468 48.46 -1.89 6.30
CA ASP A 468 49.16 -2.74 7.26
C ASP A 468 50.67 -2.45 7.20
N GLU A 469 51.13 -1.49 8.02
CA GLU A 469 52.52 -1.04 8.03
C GLU A 469 53.54 -2.10 8.51
N ASN A 470 53.08 -3.11 9.26
CA ASN A 470 53.96 -4.09 9.90
C ASN A 470 53.77 -5.52 9.32
N ASN A 471 52.78 -5.69 8.44
CA ASN A 471 52.37 -6.91 7.76
C ASN A 471 52.01 -8.05 8.75
N ASP A 472 51.37 -7.71 9.87
CA ASP A 472 50.89 -8.66 10.87
C ASP A 472 49.44 -9.12 10.65
N GLY A 473 48.74 -8.50 9.69
CA GLY A 473 47.37 -8.83 9.31
C GLY A 473 46.29 -8.16 10.17
N PHE A 474 46.66 -7.23 11.06
CA PHE A 474 45.75 -6.56 11.98
C PHE A 474 45.93 -5.04 12.00
N GLU A 475 44.82 -4.31 11.99
CA GLU A 475 44.79 -2.85 12.19
C GLU A 475 43.53 -2.44 12.99
N VAL A 476 43.54 -1.21 13.50
CA VAL A 476 42.42 -0.58 14.19
C VAL A 476 41.59 0.24 13.19
N PHE A 477 40.32 -0.13 13.04
CA PHE A 477 39.33 0.50 12.17
C PHE A 477 38.37 1.38 12.98
N ASN A 478 37.99 2.52 12.39
CA ASN A 478 36.86 3.32 12.82
C ASN A 478 35.68 3.01 11.88
N LEU A 479 34.73 2.19 12.33
CA LEU A 479 33.68 1.68 11.44
C LEU A 479 32.69 2.76 10.98
N TYR A 480 32.60 3.88 11.70
CA TYR A 480 31.78 5.03 11.25
C TYR A 480 32.26 5.63 9.93
N GLU A 481 33.54 5.46 9.56
CA GLU A 481 34.08 5.99 8.31
C GLU A 481 33.59 5.21 7.08
N GLY A 482 33.10 3.99 7.27
CA GLY A 482 32.58 3.18 6.19
C GLY A 482 31.10 3.39 5.91
N LEU A 483 30.36 4.15 6.73
CA LEU A 483 28.93 4.41 6.50
C LEU A 483 28.77 5.84 5.99
N ASN A 484 28.18 6.01 4.81
CA ASN A 484 27.96 7.32 4.19
C ASN A 484 26.52 7.44 3.68
N ASP A 485 26.04 8.67 3.60
CA ASP A 485 24.77 9.01 2.96
C ASP A 485 25.00 9.20 1.44
N ILE A 486 24.07 8.73 0.61
CA ILE A 486 24.06 9.04 -0.82
C ILE A 486 23.83 10.55 -1.01
N GLU A 487 24.69 11.21 -1.80
CA GLU A 487 24.63 12.66 -2.02
C GLU A 487 23.29 13.10 -2.61
N GLY A 488 22.59 14.00 -1.90
CA GLY A 488 21.28 14.51 -2.31
C GLY A 488 20.08 13.70 -1.82
N CYS A 489 20.29 12.67 -0.99
CA CYS A 489 19.22 12.00 -0.25
C CYS A 489 19.11 12.58 1.18
N ASP A 490 17.89 12.82 1.64
CA ASP A 490 17.59 13.17 3.03
C ASP A 490 17.03 11.92 3.73
N ILE A 491 17.56 11.58 4.91
CA ILE A 491 16.97 10.54 5.74
C ILE A 491 15.80 11.16 6.51
N ASP A 492 14.59 10.76 6.15
CA ASP A 492 13.36 11.33 6.74
C ASP A 492 13.05 10.77 8.14
N ASN A 493 13.51 9.55 8.43
CA ASN A 493 13.31 8.86 9.70
C ASN A 493 14.55 8.92 10.61
N ALA A 494 14.37 9.09 11.92
CA ALA A 494 15.48 8.84 12.83
C ALA A 494 15.89 7.35 12.79
N VAL A 495 17.17 7.07 12.53
CA VAL A 495 17.69 5.71 12.44
C VAL A 495 18.67 5.36 13.57
N SER A 496 18.64 4.09 13.95
CA SER A 496 19.53 3.41 14.89
C SER A 496 20.53 2.57 14.08
N VAL A 497 21.83 2.70 14.35
CA VAL A 497 22.89 1.99 13.62
C VAL A 497 23.66 1.09 14.59
N SER A 498 23.68 -0.21 14.31
CA SER A 498 24.44 -1.20 15.07
C SER A 498 25.34 -2.05 14.15
N TYR A 499 26.48 -2.53 14.68
CA TYR A 499 27.52 -3.22 13.90
C TYR A 499 27.72 -4.65 14.40
N HIS A 500 27.84 -5.61 13.49
CA HIS A 500 27.86 -7.04 13.82
C HIS A 500 28.92 -7.80 13.02
N THR A 501 29.47 -8.86 13.62
CA THR A 501 30.49 -9.71 12.94
C THR A 501 29.87 -10.83 12.11
N THR A 502 28.56 -11.10 12.25
CA THR A 502 27.85 -12.12 11.48
C THR A 502 26.49 -11.59 11.04
N LEU A 503 26.00 -12.08 9.89
CA LEU A 503 24.69 -11.71 9.36
C LEU A 503 23.56 -12.08 10.34
N VAL A 504 23.62 -13.26 10.95
CA VAL A 504 22.59 -13.74 11.89
C VAL A 504 22.50 -12.84 13.12
N ASP A 505 23.64 -12.36 13.62
CA ASP A 505 23.69 -11.42 14.74
C ASP A 505 23.03 -10.08 14.36
N ALA A 506 23.26 -9.58 13.13
CA ALA A 506 22.60 -8.38 12.60
C ALA A 506 21.08 -8.57 12.37
N GLU A 507 20.65 -9.70 11.82
CA GLU A 507 19.23 -10.02 11.60
C GLU A 507 18.45 -10.11 12.91
N THR A 508 19.09 -10.60 13.97
CA THR A 508 18.45 -10.82 15.29
C THR A 508 18.77 -9.75 16.32
N ASP A 509 19.51 -8.71 15.92
CA ASP A 509 20.04 -7.63 16.78
C ASP A 509 20.65 -8.14 18.10
N VAL A 510 21.63 -9.03 17.99
CA VAL A 510 22.35 -9.58 19.15
C VAL A 510 23.85 -9.50 18.93
N ASN A 511 24.63 -9.48 20.01
CA ASN A 511 26.11 -9.47 19.94
C ASN A 511 26.72 -8.27 19.20
N GLU A 512 26.12 -7.09 19.33
CA GLU A 512 26.65 -5.83 18.80
C GLU A 512 28.14 -5.61 19.16
N ILE A 513 28.91 -5.13 18.18
CA ILE A 513 30.30 -4.74 18.34
C ILE A 513 30.41 -3.50 19.23
N SER A 514 30.91 -3.70 20.45
CA SER A 514 31.32 -2.58 21.31
C SER A 514 32.65 -1.98 20.86
N GLY A 515 32.75 -0.64 20.82
CA GLY A 515 34.00 0.07 20.48
C GLY A 515 34.19 0.34 18.99
N VAL A 516 33.12 0.77 18.31
CA VAL A 516 33.01 1.06 16.87
C VAL A 516 34.14 1.95 16.33
N THR A 517 34.67 2.90 17.11
CA THR A 517 35.75 3.82 16.71
C THR A 517 37.16 3.22 16.82
N SER A 518 37.31 2.02 17.37
CA SER A 518 38.60 1.38 17.61
C SER A 518 38.54 -0.14 17.46
N TYR A 519 37.79 -0.61 16.46
CA TYR A 519 37.58 -2.03 16.22
C TYR A 519 38.85 -2.66 15.60
N THR A 520 39.35 -3.77 16.16
CA THR A 520 40.46 -4.51 15.56
C THR A 520 39.90 -5.69 14.75
N ASN A 521 40.28 -5.78 13.48
CA ASN A 521 39.86 -6.88 12.62
C ASN A 521 40.35 -8.25 13.15
N ILE A 522 39.71 -9.33 12.70
CA ILE A 522 40.10 -10.72 13.03
C ILE A 522 40.64 -11.49 11.82
N SER A 523 40.38 -10.97 10.62
CA SER A 523 40.95 -11.43 9.34
C SER A 523 41.04 -10.26 8.37
N SER A 524 41.78 -10.45 7.28
CA SER A 524 41.81 -9.51 6.15
C SER A 524 41.76 -10.32 4.85
N PRO A 525 40.72 -10.14 4.00
CA PRO A 525 39.55 -9.30 4.21
C PRO A 525 38.61 -9.83 5.32
N GLN A 526 37.76 -8.95 5.84
CA GLN A 526 36.69 -9.25 6.79
C GLN A 526 35.44 -8.47 6.42
N THR A 527 34.26 -9.08 6.55
CA THR A 527 32.97 -8.39 6.41
C THR A 527 32.41 -8.03 7.79
N ILE A 528 31.92 -6.80 7.91
CA ILE A 528 31.09 -6.32 9.04
C ILE A 528 29.68 -6.07 8.49
N TYR A 529 28.68 -6.48 9.24
CA TYR A 529 27.27 -6.27 8.89
C TYR A 529 26.76 -5.07 9.67
N VAL A 530 26.30 -4.03 8.98
CA VAL A 530 25.75 -2.81 9.57
C VAL A 530 24.23 -2.94 9.51
N ARG A 531 23.58 -3.03 10.68
CA ARG A 531 22.12 -2.97 10.78
C ARG A 531 21.75 -1.51 10.95
N ILE A 532 20.89 -1.03 10.06
CA ILE A 532 20.25 0.28 10.18
C ILE A 532 18.77 0.01 10.38
N GLU A 533 18.20 0.50 11.47
CA GLU A 533 16.79 0.30 11.78
C GLU A 533 16.12 1.64 12.08
N VAL A 534 14.83 1.75 11.77
CA VAL A 534 14.04 2.92 12.16
C VAL A 534 13.90 2.92 13.68
N LEU A 535 14.17 4.07 14.30
CA LEU A 535 13.98 4.24 15.74
C LEU A 535 12.52 3.94 16.09
N ASN A 536 12.27 3.20 17.18
CA ASN A 536 10.93 2.78 17.62
C ASN A 536 10.16 1.80 16.71
N ASN A 537 10.65 1.46 15.51
CA ASN A 537 10.10 0.42 14.65
C ASN A 537 11.19 -0.61 14.24
N PRO A 538 11.62 -1.49 15.17
CA PRO A 538 12.72 -2.44 14.93
C PRO A 538 12.37 -3.54 13.90
N SER A 539 11.11 -3.61 13.45
CA SER A 539 10.68 -4.45 12.32
C SER A 539 11.09 -3.90 10.96
N VAL A 540 11.39 -2.60 10.87
CA VAL A 540 11.84 -1.93 9.64
C VAL A 540 13.34 -1.68 9.75
N PHE A 541 14.13 -2.51 9.05
CA PHE A 541 15.59 -2.41 9.05
C PHE A 541 16.20 -2.85 7.72
N GLU A 542 17.40 -2.36 7.45
CA GLU A 542 18.28 -2.80 6.37
C GLU A 542 19.60 -3.30 6.93
N ILE A 543 20.24 -4.24 6.23
CA ILE A 543 21.57 -4.73 6.57
C ILE A 543 22.51 -4.49 5.39
N LEU A 544 23.55 -3.70 5.62
CA LEU A 544 24.61 -3.42 4.66
C LEU A 544 25.87 -4.23 4.97
N GLU A 545 26.63 -4.59 3.94
CA GLU A 545 27.91 -5.28 4.06
C GLU A 545 29.09 -4.31 3.93
N MET A 546 29.80 -4.07 5.03
CA MET A 546 31.02 -3.27 5.06
C MET A 546 32.25 -4.16 4.96
N GLY A 547 33.07 -3.97 3.93
CA GLY A 547 34.35 -4.65 3.77
C GLY A 547 35.47 -3.97 4.56
N LEU A 548 36.16 -4.72 5.41
CA LEU A 548 37.45 -4.32 6.00
C LEU A 548 38.56 -5.06 5.27
N SER A 549 39.54 -4.32 4.75
CA SER A 549 40.70 -4.93 4.15
C SER A 549 41.98 -4.16 4.50
N LEU A 550 43.07 -4.91 4.48
CA LEU A 550 44.40 -4.39 4.69
C LEU A 550 45.17 -4.46 3.39
N GLN A 551 45.81 -3.36 3.02
CA GLN A 551 46.77 -3.31 1.94
C GLN A 551 48.20 -3.29 2.50
N ASP A 552 49.10 -4.04 1.87
CA ASP A 552 50.53 -3.99 2.20
C ASP A 552 51.14 -2.66 1.75
N CYS A 553 51.08 -1.66 2.63
CA CYS A 553 51.75 -0.38 2.44
C CYS A 553 53.21 -0.41 2.87
N SER A 554 53.70 -1.57 3.34
CA SER A 554 55.14 -1.80 3.55
C SER A 554 55.91 -1.79 2.23
N ASN A 555 55.22 -1.84 1.09
CA ASN A 555 55.76 -1.60 -0.24
C ASN A 555 54.81 -0.72 -1.07
N SER A 556 54.81 0.60 -0.85
CA SER A 556 54.56 1.48 -1.99
C SER A 556 55.60 1.13 -3.06
N GLY A 557 55.14 0.73 -4.25
CA GLY A 557 56.03 0.44 -5.36
C GLY A 557 57.07 1.55 -5.50
N SER A 558 58.35 1.21 -5.55
CA SER A 558 59.33 2.21 -5.94
C SER A 558 59.18 2.52 -7.42
N VAL A 559 59.67 3.68 -7.86
CA VAL A 559 59.79 3.99 -9.30
C VAL A 559 60.49 2.84 -10.02
N GLU A 560 61.54 2.28 -9.40
CA GLU A 560 62.28 1.14 -9.93
C GLU A 560 61.43 -0.14 -10.07
N ASP A 561 60.48 -0.39 -9.16
CA ASP A 561 59.62 -1.56 -9.22
C ASP A 561 58.57 -1.43 -10.34
N LEU A 562 57.93 -0.27 -10.46
CA LEU A 562 56.98 0.00 -11.53
C LEU A 562 57.67 -0.09 -12.90
N GLU A 563 58.83 0.55 -13.07
CA GLU A 563 59.62 0.48 -14.30
C GLU A 563 60.01 -0.97 -14.64
N ALA A 564 60.34 -1.80 -13.64
CA ALA A 564 60.71 -3.19 -13.85
C ALA A 564 59.51 -4.08 -14.22
N ILE A 565 58.33 -3.78 -13.69
CA ILE A 565 57.10 -4.53 -13.94
C ILE A 565 56.50 -4.17 -15.30
N ILE A 566 56.30 -2.88 -15.57
CA ILE A 566 55.54 -2.41 -16.73
C ILE A 566 56.19 -2.79 -18.06
N VAL A 567 57.53 -2.81 -18.13
CA VAL A 567 58.27 -3.18 -19.36
C VAL A 567 58.36 -4.69 -19.60
N ASN A 568 57.83 -5.50 -18.70
CA ASN A 568 58.00 -6.95 -18.71
C ASN A 568 56.71 -7.69 -19.06
N GLY A 569 56.39 -7.68 -20.35
CA GLY A 569 55.26 -8.38 -20.95
C GLY A 569 54.41 -7.46 -21.83
N SER A 570 53.28 -8.00 -22.27
CA SER A 570 52.25 -7.26 -22.98
C SER A 570 51.05 -7.12 -22.04
N TRP A 571 50.40 -5.97 -22.04
CA TRP A 571 49.33 -5.63 -21.12
C TRP A 571 48.02 -5.43 -21.87
N VAL A 572 46.91 -5.68 -21.18
CA VAL A 572 45.56 -5.31 -21.62
C VAL A 572 44.94 -4.36 -20.61
N VAL A 573 43.98 -3.57 -21.07
CA VAL A 573 43.11 -2.79 -20.19
C VAL A 573 42.07 -3.74 -19.62
N ALA A 574 42.21 -4.09 -18.34
CA ALA A 574 41.29 -4.98 -17.64
C ALA A 574 40.04 -4.24 -17.15
N SER A 575 40.20 -2.96 -16.80
CA SER A 575 39.11 -2.06 -16.44
C SER A 575 39.50 -0.62 -16.79
N TYR A 576 38.54 0.15 -17.27
CA TYR A 576 38.62 1.60 -17.35
C TYR A 576 37.25 2.20 -16.98
N ILE A 577 37.22 2.94 -15.88
CA ILE A 577 36.07 3.70 -15.41
C ILE A 577 36.44 5.18 -15.53
N ASP A 578 35.72 5.93 -16.34
CA ASP A 578 35.90 7.37 -16.55
C ASP A 578 34.68 8.08 -15.97
N SER A 579 34.86 8.86 -14.92
CA SER A 579 33.79 9.65 -14.32
C SER A 579 32.53 8.83 -13.98
N GLY A 580 32.71 7.58 -13.55
CA GLY A 580 31.66 6.61 -13.24
C GLY A 580 31.18 5.75 -14.42
N ASP A 581 31.53 6.09 -15.67
CA ASP A 581 31.17 5.33 -16.86
C ASP A 581 32.20 4.22 -17.16
N ASN A 582 31.71 2.99 -17.39
CA ASN A 582 32.57 1.85 -17.69
C ASN A 582 32.88 1.73 -19.20
N ASP A 583 34.00 2.31 -19.61
CA ASP A 583 34.48 2.32 -20.98
C ASP A 583 35.47 1.20 -21.33
N THR A 584 35.65 0.22 -20.44
CA THR A 584 36.55 -0.94 -20.64
C THR A 584 36.38 -1.62 -22.00
N ALA A 585 35.13 -1.72 -22.49
CA ALA A 585 34.82 -2.37 -23.76
C ALA A 585 35.48 -1.71 -24.98
N VAL A 586 35.78 -0.40 -24.92
CA VAL A 586 36.47 0.35 -25.97
C VAL A 586 37.88 -0.21 -26.21
N TYR A 587 38.52 -0.70 -25.14
CA TYR A 587 39.92 -1.10 -25.15
C TYR A 587 40.14 -2.62 -25.27
N ALA A 588 39.07 -3.41 -25.24
CA ALA A 588 39.10 -4.88 -25.13
C ALA A 588 39.94 -5.63 -26.18
N ASN A 589 40.17 -5.03 -27.35
CA ASN A 589 40.96 -5.65 -28.43
C ASN A 589 42.39 -5.14 -28.52
N TYR A 590 42.78 -4.18 -27.68
CA TYR A 590 44.12 -3.61 -27.72
C TYR A 590 45.06 -4.31 -26.75
N THR A 591 46.32 -4.41 -27.17
CA THR A 591 47.44 -4.83 -26.33
C THR A 591 48.44 -3.69 -26.27
N LEU A 592 48.91 -3.37 -25.07
CA LEU A 592 49.90 -2.32 -24.79
C LEU A 592 51.26 -2.95 -24.52
N GLU A 593 52.30 -2.43 -25.17
CA GLU A 593 53.70 -2.80 -24.94
C GLU A 593 54.49 -1.58 -24.50
N PHE A 594 55.01 -1.62 -23.27
CA PHE A 594 55.83 -0.56 -22.68
C PHE A 594 57.30 -0.89 -22.84
N SER A 595 58.09 0.11 -23.25
CA SER A 595 59.54 -0.01 -23.44
C SER A 595 60.30 0.83 -22.42
N ALA A 596 61.46 0.34 -21.99
CA ALA A 596 62.33 1.00 -21.01
C ALA A 596 62.93 2.35 -21.48
N ASP A 597 62.64 2.77 -22.71
CA ASP A 597 62.97 4.12 -23.19
C ASP A 597 61.84 5.14 -22.98
N GLY A 598 60.79 4.76 -22.25
CA GLY A 598 59.62 5.58 -21.97
C GLY A 598 58.60 5.61 -23.10
N SER A 599 58.69 4.73 -24.09
CA SER A 599 57.67 4.60 -25.14
C SER A 599 56.65 3.51 -24.82
N VAL A 600 55.39 3.73 -25.22
CA VAL A 600 54.31 2.74 -25.18
C VAL A 600 53.66 2.63 -26.56
N VAL A 601 53.34 1.39 -26.95
CA VAL A 601 52.62 1.11 -28.20
C VAL A 601 51.36 0.32 -27.88
N ALA A 602 50.21 0.83 -28.31
CA ALA A 602 48.94 0.10 -28.25
C ALA A 602 48.55 -0.39 -29.65
N THR A 603 48.18 -1.67 -29.79
CA THR A 603 47.81 -2.27 -31.07
C THR A 603 46.68 -3.29 -30.94
N ASP A 604 45.80 -3.34 -31.95
CA ASP A 604 44.71 -4.33 -32.04
C ASP A 604 45.14 -5.66 -32.68
N GLY A 605 46.45 -5.89 -32.84
CA GLY A 605 46.99 -7.01 -33.61
C GLY A 605 46.69 -6.95 -35.12
N GLY A 606 46.07 -5.86 -35.59
CA GLY A 606 45.62 -5.64 -36.95
C GLY A 606 46.29 -4.41 -37.59
N SER A 607 45.49 -3.42 -37.98
CA SER A 607 45.96 -2.22 -38.71
C SER A 607 46.01 -0.95 -37.86
N ASN A 608 45.48 -0.98 -36.63
CA ASN A 608 45.50 0.18 -35.75
C ASN A 608 46.70 0.08 -34.80
N THR A 609 47.47 1.17 -34.74
CA THR A 609 48.64 1.27 -33.87
C THR A 609 48.72 2.71 -33.38
N PHE A 610 48.74 2.86 -32.06
CA PHE A 610 48.82 4.12 -31.36
C PHE A 610 50.14 4.17 -30.61
N TYR A 611 50.79 5.33 -30.64
CA TYR A 611 52.10 5.54 -30.02
C TYR A 611 51.96 6.57 -28.92
N GLY A 612 52.45 6.24 -27.73
CA GLY A 612 52.51 7.16 -26.61
C GLY A 612 53.85 7.12 -25.90
N THR A 613 53.93 7.88 -24.83
CA THR A 613 55.02 7.87 -23.87
C THR A 613 54.50 7.57 -22.47
N TRP A 614 55.38 7.08 -21.61
CA TRP A 614 55.09 6.87 -20.21
C TRP A 614 56.29 7.28 -19.34
N ASP A 615 56.03 7.66 -18.09
CA ASP A 615 57.06 7.93 -17.08
C ASP A 615 56.58 7.52 -15.68
N ALA A 616 57.51 7.23 -14.78
CA ALA A 616 57.23 6.88 -13.40
C ALA A 616 58.02 7.80 -12.46
N PHE A 617 57.35 8.44 -11.50
CA PHE A 617 58.02 9.37 -10.58
C PHE A 617 57.31 9.46 -9.24
N LEU A 618 58.01 9.98 -8.24
CA LEU A 618 57.37 10.36 -6.97
C LEU A 618 56.99 11.84 -7.04
N ASN A 619 55.75 12.17 -6.69
CA ASN A 619 55.34 13.56 -6.54
C ASN A 619 56.01 14.19 -5.29
N THR A 620 55.74 15.46 -5.01
CA THR A 620 56.28 16.13 -3.80
C THR A 620 55.74 15.57 -2.48
N GLY A 621 54.60 14.86 -2.51
CA GLY A 621 53.98 14.17 -1.36
C GLY A 621 54.61 12.81 -1.07
N GLY A 622 55.36 12.24 -2.04
CA GLY A 622 55.94 10.91 -1.94
C GLY A 622 55.09 9.82 -2.59
N ASP A 623 53.99 10.18 -3.26
CA ASP A 623 53.12 9.24 -3.95
C ASP A 623 53.74 8.81 -5.28
N LEU A 624 53.62 7.53 -5.62
CA LEU A 624 54.06 6.98 -6.90
C LEU A 624 53.06 7.37 -8.00
N LYS A 625 53.53 8.12 -8.98
CA LYS A 625 52.79 8.55 -10.16
C LYS A 625 53.25 7.81 -11.41
N PHE A 626 52.30 7.49 -12.29
CA PHE A 626 52.50 6.89 -13.59
C PHE A 626 51.90 7.78 -14.67
N LEU A 627 52.77 8.52 -15.36
CA LEU A 627 52.38 9.43 -16.43
C LEU A 627 52.18 8.64 -17.73
N LEU A 628 51.06 8.87 -18.40
CA LEU A 628 50.76 8.37 -19.74
C LEU A 628 50.47 9.54 -20.69
N ASP A 629 50.95 9.47 -21.93
CA ASP A 629 50.69 10.49 -22.95
C ASP A 629 50.69 9.87 -24.37
N PHE A 630 49.52 9.72 -24.95
CA PHE A 630 49.25 9.33 -26.34
C PHE A 630 48.95 10.53 -27.24
N GLY A 631 49.00 11.76 -26.73
CA GLY A 631 48.56 12.96 -27.44
C GLY A 631 47.07 12.88 -27.82
N ALA A 632 46.67 13.51 -28.92
CA ALA A 632 45.27 13.56 -29.38
C ALA A 632 44.82 12.30 -30.19
N GLN A 633 45.26 11.10 -29.79
CA GLN A 633 45.05 9.86 -30.53
C GLN A 633 43.88 9.03 -29.96
N ILE A 634 42.67 9.27 -30.46
CA ILE A 634 41.45 8.52 -30.08
C ILE A 634 41.58 7.01 -30.38
N PRO A 635 41.29 6.11 -29.42
CA PRO A 635 40.67 6.39 -28.12
C PRO A 635 41.65 6.61 -26.95
N PHE A 636 42.97 6.56 -27.17
CA PHE A 636 43.95 6.60 -26.09
C PHE A 636 44.26 8.01 -25.55
N ASP A 637 43.66 9.05 -26.12
CA ASP A 637 43.76 10.40 -25.54
C ASP A 637 43.15 10.51 -24.15
N GLU A 638 42.21 9.62 -23.80
CA GLU A 638 41.60 9.52 -22.47
C GLU A 638 42.56 8.98 -21.40
N PHE A 639 43.68 8.36 -21.77
CA PHE A 639 44.68 7.88 -20.79
C PHE A 639 45.71 8.96 -20.42
N ASN A 640 45.63 10.16 -21.01
CA ASN A 640 46.63 11.19 -20.87
C ASN A 640 46.59 11.86 -19.49
N ASP A 641 47.23 11.25 -18.50
CA ASP A 641 47.27 11.80 -17.14
C ASP A 641 48.49 11.38 -16.33
N ASP A 642 48.72 12.05 -15.18
CA ASP A 642 49.67 11.66 -14.15
C ASP A 642 49.02 10.81 -13.04
N TRP A 643 48.59 9.60 -13.41
CA TRP A 643 47.87 8.65 -12.57
C TRP A 643 48.59 8.33 -11.25
N LEU A 644 47.84 8.33 -10.13
CA LEU A 644 48.29 7.73 -8.87
C LEU A 644 48.30 6.21 -8.98
N VAL A 645 49.41 5.57 -8.60
CA VAL A 645 49.50 4.11 -8.52
C VAL A 645 48.96 3.65 -7.17
N ILE A 646 47.76 3.07 -7.17
CA ILE A 646 47.06 2.62 -5.96
C ILE A 646 47.29 1.13 -5.68
N ASP A 647 47.60 0.31 -6.69
CA ASP A 647 48.09 -1.06 -6.50
C ASP A 647 49.15 -1.44 -7.55
N LEU A 648 50.22 -2.08 -7.10
CA LEU A 648 51.32 -2.52 -7.97
C LEU A 648 51.65 -3.99 -7.70
N GLN A 649 51.16 -4.85 -8.58
CA GLN A 649 51.46 -6.28 -8.58
C GLN A 649 52.29 -6.65 -9.81
N THR A 650 52.91 -7.83 -9.78
CA THR A 650 53.75 -8.26 -10.90
C THR A 650 52.93 -8.45 -12.19
N ASN A 651 51.62 -8.74 -12.11
CA ASN A 651 50.72 -9.01 -13.24
C ASN A 651 49.51 -8.07 -13.32
N ARG A 652 49.36 -7.12 -12.38
CA ARG A 652 48.24 -6.19 -12.33
C ARG A 652 48.70 -4.85 -11.80
N ILE A 653 48.24 -3.76 -12.40
CA ILE A 653 48.55 -2.39 -11.97
C ILE A 653 47.23 -1.64 -11.93
N GLU A 654 46.92 -1.03 -10.80
CA GLU A 654 45.72 -0.23 -10.61
C GLU A 654 46.12 1.23 -10.41
N LEU A 655 45.44 2.09 -11.16
CA LEU A 655 45.72 3.49 -11.31
C LEU A 655 44.45 4.29 -11.00
N TYR A 656 44.63 5.44 -10.37
CA TYR A 656 43.58 6.36 -9.96
C TYR A 656 43.94 7.78 -10.33
N ASP A 657 42.98 8.56 -10.81
CA ASP A 657 43.14 10.01 -10.94
C ASP A 657 41.88 10.78 -10.49
N LEU A 658 42.08 12.05 -10.12
CA LEU A 658 41.03 13.00 -9.80
C LEU A 658 41.08 14.10 -10.86
N SER A 659 40.16 14.02 -11.84
CA SER A 659 40.12 14.94 -12.97
C SER A 659 40.10 16.39 -12.47
N GLY A 660 41.10 17.17 -12.89
CA GLY A 660 41.29 18.54 -12.41
C GLY A 660 40.22 19.56 -12.83
N GLY A 661 39.24 19.15 -13.66
CA GLY A 661 38.19 20.00 -14.20
C GLY A 661 36.88 19.98 -13.40
N ASP A 662 36.41 18.79 -13.10
CA ASP A 662 35.13 18.44 -12.48
C ASP A 662 35.29 17.69 -11.15
N GLY A 663 36.50 17.19 -10.84
CA GLY A 663 36.79 16.45 -9.62
C GLY A 663 36.26 15.02 -9.64
N THR A 664 35.91 14.49 -10.82
CA THR A 664 35.48 13.11 -10.98
C THR A 664 36.64 12.15 -10.82
N GLU A 665 36.32 10.92 -10.39
CA GLU A 665 37.30 9.87 -10.15
C GLU A 665 37.43 8.96 -11.37
N ASP A 666 38.67 8.74 -11.80
CA ASP A 666 38.99 7.85 -12.91
C ASP A 666 39.82 6.67 -12.42
N PHE A 667 39.48 5.47 -12.90
CA PHE A 667 40.18 4.23 -12.55
C PHE A 667 40.65 3.49 -13.79
N LEU A 668 41.94 3.20 -13.87
CA LEU A 668 42.55 2.45 -14.95
C LEU A 668 43.30 1.22 -14.42
N VAL A 669 42.94 0.04 -14.92
CA VAL A 669 43.56 -1.23 -14.52
C VAL A 669 44.22 -1.89 -15.72
N PHE A 670 45.52 -2.12 -15.60
CA PHE A 670 46.27 -2.97 -16.52
C PHE A 670 46.42 -4.38 -15.96
N GLU A 671 46.21 -5.39 -16.81
CA GLU A 671 46.51 -6.78 -16.50
C GLU A 671 47.43 -7.38 -17.56
N ARG A 672 48.42 -8.17 -17.13
CA ARG A 672 49.42 -8.74 -18.03
C ARG A 672 48.93 -10.03 -18.69
N LEU A 673 49.17 -10.15 -20.00
CA LEU A 673 48.89 -11.34 -20.82
C LEU A 673 49.78 -12.56 -20.51
#